data_AF-A0A218QFW0-F1
#
_entry.id   AF-A0A218QFW0-F1
#
_cell.length_a   1.000
_cell.length_b   1.000
_cell.length_c   1.000
_cell.angle_alpha   90.00
_cell.angle_beta   90.00
_cell.angle_gamma   90.00
#
_symmetry.space_group_name_H-M   'P 1'
#
loop_
_entity.id
_entity.type
_entity.pdbx_description
1 polymer ?
#
loop_
_entity_poly.entity_id
_entity_poly.type
_entity_poly.pdbx_seq_one_letter_code
_entity_poly.pdbx_strand_id
1 'polypeptide(L)'
;MDSRIRFLMCAPDHYDVDYVINPWMEGNIHKSSRDRAVEQWQKLHLLLKEHAIVDLVAPQKGVPDMVFTANAGLVLGDSVVLSRFLHKERQGEEPYFKQWFEENGYTVNVLPKDLPFEGAGDALLDREGRWLWAGYGFRSELDSHPYLAKWLDIEVVSLRLIDERFYHLDTCFCPLANGYLLYYPGAFDSYSNRMIEMRVVPEKRIAIEEADAVNFACNTVNVDHIVIMNKASDALKASLNDAGFQVIETPLTEFLKAGGAAKCLTLRVTEPVRAEVHANVSVESRIIRIEGHLLDSGLINRALDMIIDSGGSFQVLNFNLGEQRQSTSAAEVKVSAPSHEVMEEIVSHLIDLGAVDLPQDERDAKLEPVLQAGVAPDDFYVSTIYPTEVRINGQWVKVLSQRMDGAIAVIQTPNGWLAQCKLLRDLEIGEYVVVDVQGIRTIRKTESREQRNAQEFTFMSAGVSSERRVELVVEQVAWELRKIRDAGGKVVVTAGPVVIHTGGGEHLARLIREGYVQALLGGNAIAVHDMEQNMMGTSLGVDMKRGVAVRGGHRHHLKVINTVRRHGSIAAAVSAGEFKGGVMYECVRANVPFSLAGSIRDDGPLPDTQMDLIKAQEEYAKLLKGADMILMLSSMLHSIGVGNMTPAGVKMVCVDINPAVVTKLSDRGSIESVGVVTDVGLFLSLLIQQLDKLTSPYRAVVG
;
A
#
# COMPACT_ATOMS: atom_id res chain seq x y z
N MET A 1 -26.03 3.82 33.73
CA MET A 1 -24.55 3.84 33.84
C MET A 1 -24.08 5.26 33.65
N ASP A 2 -23.14 5.69 34.47
CA ASP A 2 -22.62 7.05 34.55
C ASP A 2 -22.04 7.48 33.19
N SER A 3 -22.51 8.59 32.60
CA SER A 3 -22.12 9.05 31.26
C SER A 3 -20.73 9.71 31.22
N ARG A 4 -19.95 9.57 32.29
CA ARG A 4 -18.66 10.24 32.46
C ARG A 4 -17.53 9.41 31.88
N ILE A 5 -16.80 9.99 30.94
CA ILE A 5 -15.61 9.39 30.34
C ILE A 5 -14.53 9.24 31.42
N ARG A 6 -13.84 8.10 31.39
CA ARG A 6 -12.80 7.69 32.32
C ARG A 6 -11.59 7.15 31.57
N PHE A 7 -10.42 7.61 31.98
CA PHE A 7 -9.12 7.18 31.48
C PHE A 7 -8.29 6.53 32.61
N LEU A 8 -7.47 5.56 32.26
CA LEU A 8 -6.40 5.00 33.08
C LEU A 8 -5.07 5.63 32.65
N MET A 9 -4.30 6.14 33.62
CA MET A 9 -2.92 6.61 33.42
C MET A 9 -1.98 5.98 34.46
N CYS A 10 -0.67 6.14 34.28
CA CYS A 10 0.35 5.71 35.24
C CYS A 10 1.40 6.81 35.41
N ALA A 11 1.76 7.12 36.64
CA ALA A 11 2.69 8.21 36.96
C ALA A 11 4.14 7.84 36.60
N PRO A 12 4.98 8.80 36.14
CA PRO A 12 6.34 8.54 35.66
C PRO A 12 7.39 8.41 36.78
N ASP A 13 7.01 7.90 37.96
CA ASP A 13 7.87 7.82 39.16
C ASP A 13 9.13 6.97 38.91
N HIS A 14 9.01 5.98 38.03
CA HIS A 14 10.07 5.05 37.64
C HIS A 14 10.38 5.12 36.14
N TYR A 15 9.92 6.16 35.45
CA TYR A 15 10.17 6.35 34.03
C TYR A 15 11.67 6.63 33.75
N ASP A 16 12.19 5.98 32.72
CA ASP A 16 13.45 6.25 32.02
C ASP A 16 13.42 5.50 30.66
N VAL A 17 14.39 5.75 29.79
CA VAL A 17 14.67 4.91 28.61
C VAL A 17 15.78 3.94 29.00
N ASP A 18 15.40 2.74 29.42
CA ASP A 18 16.35 1.72 29.91
C ASP A 18 16.89 0.80 28.80
N TYR A 19 16.20 0.74 27.66
CA TYR A 19 16.46 -0.18 26.55
C TYR A 19 15.97 0.40 25.22
N VAL A 20 16.17 -0.34 24.13
CA VAL A 20 15.71 0.03 22.78
C VAL A 20 14.88 -1.12 22.21
N ILE A 21 13.58 -0.87 22.03
CA ILE A 21 12.61 -1.79 21.42
C ILE A 21 11.77 -1.13 20.33
N ASN A 22 12.13 0.10 19.96
CA ASN A 22 11.59 0.84 18.83
C ASN A 22 12.60 1.89 18.34
N PRO A 23 12.46 2.42 17.10
CA PRO A 23 13.44 3.36 16.54
C PRO A 23 13.59 4.68 17.30
N TRP A 24 12.58 5.13 18.05
CA TRP A 24 12.63 6.40 18.80
C TRP A 24 13.51 6.32 20.04
N MET A 25 13.65 5.13 20.63
CA MET A 25 14.53 4.87 21.77
C MET A 25 16.01 4.86 21.39
N GLU A 26 16.33 4.67 20.10
CA GLU A 26 17.70 4.58 19.62
C GLU A 26 18.47 5.87 19.94
N GLY A 27 19.64 5.72 20.59
CA GLY A 27 20.44 6.84 21.06
C GLY A 27 19.84 7.65 22.22
N ASN A 28 18.71 7.24 22.82
CA ASN A 28 18.04 7.93 23.94
C ASN A 28 18.18 7.24 25.31
N ILE A 29 18.86 6.09 25.40
CA ILE A 29 19.10 5.37 26.66
C ILE A 29 19.68 6.31 27.73
N HIS A 30 19.04 6.36 28.89
CA HIS A 30 19.38 7.21 30.04
C HIS A 30 19.51 8.72 29.72
N LYS A 31 18.88 9.19 28.63
CA LYS A 31 18.79 10.62 28.28
C LYS A 31 17.43 11.23 28.65
N SER A 32 16.59 10.52 29.39
CA SER A 32 15.35 11.06 29.93
C SER A 32 15.63 11.97 31.12
N SER A 33 14.97 13.14 31.16
CA SER A 33 14.95 13.99 32.35
C SER A 33 13.67 13.68 33.13
N ARG A 34 13.80 12.92 34.22
CA ARG A 34 12.64 12.53 35.04
C ARG A 34 11.85 13.73 35.56
N ASP A 35 12.52 14.79 36.01
CA ASP A 35 11.84 16.00 36.50
C ASP A 35 10.97 16.64 35.40
N ARG A 36 11.50 16.71 34.17
CA ARG A 36 10.75 17.23 33.02
C ARG A 36 9.64 16.25 32.59
N ALA A 37 9.87 14.94 32.65
CA ALA A 37 8.85 13.94 32.36
C ALA A 37 7.68 14.04 33.35
N VAL A 38 7.96 14.22 34.64
CA VAL A 38 6.95 14.47 35.69
C VAL A 38 6.18 15.75 35.38
N GLU A 39 6.85 16.86 35.07
CA GLU A 39 6.19 18.13 34.74
C GLU A 39 5.25 17.99 33.52
N GLN A 40 5.74 17.37 32.45
CA GLN A 40 4.99 17.15 31.20
C GLN A 40 3.79 16.24 31.42
N TRP A 41 3.97 15.14 32.15
CA TRP A 41 2.89 14.21 32.49
C TRP A 41 1.85 14.86 33.40
N GLN A 42 2.27 15.63 34.41
CA GLN A 42 1.34 16.34 35.31
C GLN A 42 0.47 17.32 34.54
N LYS A 43 1.03 18.05 33.57
CA LYS A 43 0.25 18.94 32.70
C LYS A 43 -0.83 18.17 31.92
N LEU A 44 -0.46 17.06 31.29
CA LEU A 44 -1.44 16.20 30.58
C LEU A 44 -2.51 15.66 31.53
N HIS A 45 -2.12 15.13 32.69
CA HIS A 45 -3.03 14.59 33.69
C HIS A 45 -4.01 15.64 34.24
N LEU A 46 -3.54 16.86 34.50
CA LEU A 46 -4.40 17.97 34.94
C LEU A 46 -5.38 18.39 33.85
N LEU A 47 -4.91 18.58 32.62
CA LEU A 47 -5.76 18.91 31.46
C LEU A 47 -6.84 17.84 31.25
N LEU A 48 -6.48 16.56 31.33
CA LEU A 48 -7.44 15.48 31.15
C LEU A 48 -8.47 15.43 32.29
N LYS A 49 -8.06 15.74 33.53
CA LYS A 49 -8.96 15.82 34.69
C LYS A 49 -9.98 16.94 34.62
N GLU A 50 -9.73 17.99 33.83
CA GLU A 50 -10.71 19.05 33.59
C GLU A 50 -11.88 18.57 32.72
N HIS A 51 -11.69 17.49 31.96
CA HIS A 51 -12.66 17.01 30.96
C HIS A 51 -13.14 15.56 31.19
N ALA A 52 -12.44 14.77 32.00
CA ALA A 52 -12.73 13.36 32.24
C ALA A 52 -12.27 12.89 33.63
N ILE A 53 -12.75 11.71 34.03
CA ILE A 53 -12.23 11.00 35.21
C ILE A 53 -10.88 10.37 34.83
N VAL A 54 -9.90 10.47 35.72
CA VAL A 54 -8.58 9.84 35.52
C VAL A 54 -8.25 8.97 36.72
N ASP A 55 -8.22 7.66 36.49
CA ASP A 55 -7.75 6.65 37.41
C ASP A 55 -6.26 6.39 37.19
N LEU A 56 -5.56 5.95 38.24
CA LEU A 56 -4.13 5.69 38.20
C LEU A 56 -3.84 4.24 38.58
N VAL A 57 -2.95 3.59 37.82
CA VAL A 57 -2.27 2.37 38.25
C VAL A 57 -0.99 2.74 39.00
N ALA A 58 -0.64 1.96 40.03
CA ALA A 58 0.56 2.20 40.81
C ALA A 58 1.82 1.91 39.98
N PRO A 59 2.75 2.88 39.83
CA PRO A 59 3.98 2.67 39.07
C PRO A 59 4.87 1.63 39.74
N GLN A 60 5.58 0.84 38.92
CA GLN A 60 6.43 -0.24 39.39
C GLN A 60 7.87 -0.05 38.94
N LYS A 61 8.82 -0.37 39.82
CA LYS A 61 10.24 -0.23 39.52
C LYS A 61 10.69 -1.36 38.59
N GLY A 62 11.46 -1.01 37.55
CA GLY A 62 12.01 -1.97 36.58
C GLY A 62 11.12 -2.23 35.36
N VAL A 63 9.97 -1.57 35.28
CA VAL A 63 9.08 -1.55 34.11
C VAL A 63 8.77 -0.09 33.74
N PRO A 64 9.76 0.65 33.20
CA PRO A 64 9.64 2.10 33.00
C PRO A 64 8.51 2.48 32.03
N ASP A 65 8.20 1.61 31.07
CA ASP A 65 7.17 1.81 30.05
C ASP A 65 5.73 1.59 30.57
N MET A 66 5.55 1.25 31.84
CA MET A 66 4.23 1.11 32.47
C MET A 66 3.44 2.43 32.46
N VAL A 67 4.10 3.57 32.20
CA VAL A 67 3.47 4.88 31.92
C VAL A 67 2.57 4.85 30.69
N PHE A 68 2.85 3.96 29.72
CA PHE A 68 2.12 3.84 28.46
C PHE A 68 0.92 2.89 28.61
N THR A 69 -0.09 3.36 29.35
CA THR A 69 -1.29 2.57 29.68
C THR A 69 -2.16 2.24 28.49
N ALA A 70 -2.03 2.92 27.34
CA ALA A 70 -2.70 2.51 26.10
C ALA A 70 -2.40 1.06 25.74
N ASN A 71 -1.21 0.57 26.09
CA ASN A 71 -0.81 -0.81 25.83
C ASN A 71 -1.16 -1.78 26.96
N ALA A 72 -1.95 -1.39 27.97
CA ALA A 72 -2.36 -2.31 29.03
C ALA A 72 -3.34 -3.39 28.53
N GLY A 73 -4.17 -3.05 27.57
CA GLY A 73 -5.16 -3.91 26.96
C GLY A 73 -6.15 -3.12 26.11
N LEU A 74 -7.18 -3.79 25.61
CA LEU A 74 -8.27 -3.19 24.86
C LEU A 74 -9.59 -3.42 25.60
N VAL A 75 -10.27 -2.32 25.95
CA VAL A 75 -11.51 -2.34 26.73
C VAL A 75 -12.71 -2.06 25.83
N LEU A 76 -13.78 -2.86 25.97
CA LEU A 76 -15.09 -2.57 25.40
C LEU A 76 -16.19 -3.10 26.35
N GLY A 77 -17.03 -2.19 26.85
CA GLY A 77 -17.99 -2.52 27.90
C GLY A 77 -17.30 -3.05 29.16
N ASP A 78 -17.76 -4.20 29.66
CA ASP A 78 -17.22 -4.86 30.85
C ASP A 78 -16.09 -5.87 30.52
N SER A 79 -15.70 -5.99 29.25
CA SER A 79 -14.67 -6.92 28.79
C SER A 79 -13.37 -6.19 28.47
N VAL A 80 -12.25 -6.86 28.75
CA VAL A 80 -10.93 -6.42 28.32
C VAL A 80 -10.15 -7.58 27.71
N VAL A 81 -9.48 -7.33 26.60
CA VAL A 81 -8.41 -8.22 26.10
C VAL A 81 -7.09 -7.67 26.63
N LEU A 82 -6.48 -8.41 27.55
CA LEU A 82 -5.19 -8.03 28.14
C LEU A 82 -4.11 -8.09 27.07
N SER A 83 -3.21 -7.11 27.09
CA SER A 83 -2.05 -7.13 26.20
C SER A 83 -1.12 -8.29 26.50
N ARG A 84 -0.47 -8.76 25.44
CA ARG A 84 0.61 -9.74 25.44
C ARG A 84 1.79 -9.11 24.69
N PHE A 85 2.81 -8.68 25.41
CA PHE A 85 3.87 -7.87 24.79
C PHE A 85 4.83 -8.75 23.98
N LEU A 86 5.23 -8.26 22.80
CA LEU A 86 6.23 -8.92 21.96
C LEU A 86 7.59 -8.96 22.67
N HIS A 87 7.99 -7.82 23.23
CA HIS A 87 9.28 -7.65 23.88
C HIS A 87 9.25 -8.02 25.36
N LYS A 88 10.19 -8.86 25.78
CA LYS A 88 10.36 -9.31 27.18
C LYS A 88 10.52 -8.16 28.18
N GLU A 89 11.06 -7.04 27.71
CA GLU A 89 11.29 -5.82 28.47
C GLU A 89 9.98 -5.23 29.03
N ARG A 90 8.85 -5.44 28.33
CA ARG A 90 7.51 -4.97 28.75
C ARG A 90 6.59 -6.07 29.28
N GLN A 91 6.92 -7.34 29.08
CA GLN A 91 6.13 -8.48 29.61
C GLN A 91 5.98 -8.46 31.14
N GLY A 92 6.90 -7.80 31.86
CA GLY A 92 6.79 -7.58 33.31
C GLY A 92 5.62 -6.68 33.73
N GLU A 93 5.02 -5.92 32.80
CA GLU A 93 3.88 -5.04 33.05
C GLU A 93 2.55 -5.79 33.12
N GLU A 94 2.43 -6.91 32.38
CA GLU A 94 1.18 -7.67 32.21
C GLU A 94 0.49 -8.03 33.54
N PRO A 95 1.19 -8.50 34.59
CA PRO A 95 0.54 -8.86 35.86
C PRO A 95 -0.10 -7.66 36.57
N TYR A 96 0.52 -6.48 36.48
CA TYR A 96 0.04 -5.28 37.14
C TYR A 96 -1.19 -4.69 36.44
N PHE A 97 -1.18 -4.68 35.12
CA PHE A 97 -2.37 -4.30 34.34
C PHE A 97 -3.51 -5.28 34.55
N LYS A 98 -3.23 -6.59 34.53
CA LYS A 98 -4.22 -7.62 34.83
C LYS A 98 -4.86 -7.42 36.20
N GLN A 99 -4.04 -7.22 37.23
CA GLN A 99 -4.52 -6.97 38.59
C GLN A 99 -5.44 -5.75 38.63
N TRP A 100 -5.04 -4.64 38.01
CA TRP A 100 -5.86 -3.43 37.98
C TRP A 100 -7.23 -3.67 37.30
N PHE A 101 -7.27 -4.38 36.17
CA PHE A 101 -8.53 -4.69 35.49
C PHE A 101 -9.43 -5.62 36.32
N GLU A 102 -8.88 -6.65 36.96
CA GLU A 102 -9.65 -7.56 37.81
C GLU A 102 -10.23 -6.84 39.04
N GLU A 103 -9.44 -5.99 39.68
CA GLU A 103 -9.87 -5.19 40.85
C GLU A 103 -10.95 -4.16 40.50
N ASN A 104 -11.01 -3.71 39.24
CA ASN A 104 -12.02 -2.79 38.73
C ASN A 104 -13.23 -3.49 38.06
N GLY A 105 -13.31 -4.83 38.16
CA GLY A 105 -14.49 -5.60 37.78
C GLY A 105 -14.59 -5.98 36.29
N TYR A 106 -13.52 -5.83 35.51
CA TYR A 106 -13.51 -6.25 34.12
C TYR A 106 -13.37 -7.76 33.96
N THR A 107 -14.01 -8.31 32.93
CA THR A 107 -13.76 -9.69 32.47
C THR A 107 -12.49 -9.71 31.63
N VAL A 108 -11.40 -10.23 32.20
CA VAL A 108 -10.08 -10.25 31.56
C VAL A 108 -9.90 -11.48 30.68
N ASN A 109 -9.81 -11.27 29.37
CA ASN A 109 -9.45 -12.27 28.39
C ASN A 109 -7.95 -12.21 28.11
N VAL A 110 -7.28 -13.37 28.06
CA VAL A 110 -5.83 -13.48 27.86
C VAL A 110 -5.56 -14.31 26.62
N LEU A 111 -4.79 -13.73 25.68
CA LEU A 111 -4.35 -14.41 24.46
C LEU A 111 -3.38 -15.56 24.75
N PRO A 112 -3.20 -16.50 23.80
CA PRO A 112 -2.11 -17.47 23.87
C PRO A 112 -0.75 -16.80 24.14
N LYS A 113 0.11 -17.49 24.90
CA LYS A 113 1.35 -16.91 25.44
C LYS A 113 2.27 -16.30 24.38
N ASP A 114 2.34 -16.94 23.22
CA ASP A 114 3.25 -16.57 22.13
C ASP A 114 2.53 -15.83 20.99
N LEU A 115 1.32 -15.29 21.26
CA LEU A 115 0.54 -14.49 20.31
C LEU A 115 0.46 -13.04 20.81
N PRO A 116 1.38 -12.16 20.40
CA PRO A 116 1.44 -10.80 20.92
C PRO A 116 0.30 -9.91 20.39
N PHE A 117 -0.11 -8.98 21.24
CA PHE A 117 -1.12 -7.96 21.01
C PHE A 117 -0.92 -6.84 22.04
N GLU A 118 -0.80 -5.59 21.60
CA GLU A 118 -0.38 -4.47 22.47
C GLU A 118 -1.51 -3.44 22.71
N GLY A 119 -2.74 -3.93 22.85
CA GLY A 119 -3.86 -3.22 23.45
C GLY A 119 -4.41 -2.08 22.58
N ALA A 120 -4.92 -1.04 23.24
CA ALA A 120 -5.49 0.13 22.56
C ALA A 120 -4.46 1.00 21.82
N GLY A 121 -3.16 0.74 21.99
CA GLY A 121 -2.12 1.30 21.14
C GLY A 121 -2.15 0.73 19.72
N ASP A 122 -2.51 -0.56 19.57
CA ASP A 122 -2.61 -1.23 18.28
C ASP A 122 -4.05 -1.46 17.82
N ALA A 123 -5.05 -1.27 18.67
CA ALA A 123 -6.44 -1.44 18.29
C ALA A 123 -7.31 -0.26 18.74
N LEU A 124 -7.86 0.49 17.80
CA LEU A 124 -8.59 1.72 18.04
C LEU A 124 -10.04 1.59 17.61
N LEU A 125 -10.96 1.86 18.53
CA LEU A 125 -12.39 1.90 18.24
C LEU A 125 -12.72 3.09 17.35
N ASP A 126 -13.58 2.85 16.36
CA ASP A 126 -14.36 3.92 15.76
C ASP A 126 -15.13 4.66 16.88
N ARG A 127 -15.09 6.00 16.90
CA ARG A 127 -15.67 6.76 18.03
C ARG A 127 -17.19 6.67 18.11
N GLU A 128 -17.86 6.30 17.02
CA GLU A 128 -19.28 6.00 17.03
C GLU A 128 -19.57 4.56 17.48
N GLY A 129 -18.55 3.72 17.65
CA GLY A 129 -18.64 2.35 18.13
C GLY A 129 -19.09 1.35 17.07
N ARG A 130 -18.85 1.64 15.78
CA ARG A 130 -19.29 0.79 14.66
C ARG A 130 -18.41 -0.45 14.46
N TRP A 131 -17.10 -0.29 14.59
CA TRP A 131 -16.11 -1.35 14.41
C TRP A 131 -14.80 -0.99 15.14
N LEU A 132 -13.88 -1.94 15.17
CA LEU A 132 -12.52 -1.82 15.71
C LEU A 132 -11.51 -1.81 14.56
N TRP A 133 -10.63 -0.81 14.54
CA TRP A 133 -9.45 -0.81 13.67
C TRP A 133 -8.31 -1.52 14.41
N ALA A 134 -7.68 -2.54 13.83
CA ALA A 134 -6.61 -3.30 14.46
C ALA A 134 -5.35 -3.31 13.58
N GLY A 135 -4.25 -2.79 14.12
CA GLY A 135 -2.95 -2.69 13.50
C GLY A 135 -2.15 -3.99 13.66
N TYR A 136 -1.42 -4.37 12.62
CA TYR A 136 -0.43 -5.45 12.66
C TYR A 136 0.79 -5.09 11.81
N GLY A 137 1.91 -5.78 12.02
CA GLY A 137 3.13 -5.65 11.20
C GLY A 137 4.41 -5.60 12.03
N PHE A 138 4.38 -4.93 13.18
CA PHE A 138 5.55 -4.78 14.07
C PHE A 138 5.36 -5.38 15.45
N ARG A 139 4.18 -5.19 16.06
CA ARG A 139 3.92 -5.53 17.47
C ARG A 139 2.83 -6.59 17.61
N SER A 140 1.60 -6.21 17.30
CA SER A 140 0.46 -7.14 17.34
C SER A 140 0.47 -8.09 16.14
N GLU A 141 0.21 -9.37 16.39
CA GLU A 141 0.07 -10.39 15.34
C GLU A 141 -1.32 -10.33 14.69
N LEU A 142 -1.38 -10.52 13.38
CA LEU A 142 -2.64 -10.58 12.62
C LEU A 142 -3.60 -11.64 13.16
N ASP A 143 -3.05 -12.75 13.65
CA ASP A 143 -3.79 -13.87 14.25
C ASP A 143 -4.46 -13.53 15.58
N SER A 144 -4.14 -12.38 16.20
CA SER A 144 -4.85 -11.90 17.39
C SER A 144 -6.23 -11.30 17.05
N HIS A 145 -6.43 -10.78 15.83
CA HIS A 145 -7.64 -10.04 15.46
C HIS A 145 -8.94 -10.86 15.54
N PRO A 146 -8.98 -12.14 15.14
CA PRO A 146 -10.16 -12.99 15.36
C PRO A 146 -10.53 -13.18 16.83
N TYR A 147 -9.55 -13.18 17.74
CA TYR A 147 -9.82 -13.22 19.18
C TYR A 147 -10.45 -11.92 19.67
N LEU A 148 -9.98 -10.76 19.18
CA LEU A 148 -10.57 -9.46 19.49
C LEU A 148 -12.04 -9.41 19.05
N ALA A 149 -12.32 -9.83 17.81
CA ALA A 149 -13.68 -9.86 17.26
C ALA A 149 -14.60 -10.72 18.12
N LYS A 150 -14.15 -11.93 18.49
CA LYS A 150 -14.93 -12.89 19.27
C LYS A 150 -15.16 -12.45 20.72
N TRP A 151 -14.12 -11.96 21.39
CA TRP A 151 -14.20 -11.67 22.83
C TRP A 151 -14.83 -10.32 23.16
N LEU A 152 -14.74 -9.36 22.23
CA LEU A 152 -15.35 -8.04 22.36
C LEU A 152 -16.66 -7.90 21.57
N ASP A 153 -17.06 -8.92 20.82
CA ASP A 153 -18.26 -8.97 19.97
C ASP A 153 -18.36 -7.78 18.99
N ILE A 154 -17.29 -7.53 18.24
CA ILE A 154 -17.18 -6.38 17.33
C ILE A 154 -16.61 -6.75 15.96
N GLU A 155 -17.00 -6.00 14.92
CA GLU A 155 -16.32 -6.07 13.62
C GLU A 155 -14.88 -5.56 13.78
N VAL A 156 -13.90 -6.34 13.31
CA VAL A 156 -12.48 -5.97 13.32
C VAL A 156 -11.97 -5.77 11.91
N VAL A 157 -11.36 -4.61 11.67
CA VAL A 157 -10.76 -4.21 10.40
C VAL A 157 -9.24 -4.14 10.55
N SER A 158 -8.54 -5.06 9.88
CA SER A 158 -7.08 -5.18 9.95
C SER A 158 -6.39 -4.13 9.07
N LEU A 159 -5.42 -3.41 9.64
CA LEU A 159 -4.56 -2.44 8.95
C LEU A 159 -3.09 -2.83 9.15
N ARG A 160 -2.34 -2.94 8.05
CA ARG A 160 -0.92 -3.25 8.06
C ARG A 160 -0.09 -1.98 8.21
N LEU A 161 0.76 -1.95 9.23
CA LEU A 161 1.79 -0.93 9.43
C LEU A 161 3.06 -1.31 8.66
N ILE A 162 3.66 -0.34 7.97
CA ILE A 162 4.83 -0.56 7.11
C ILE A 162 6.03 0.34 7.44
N ASP A 163 5.86 1.34 8.28
CA ASP A 163 6.91 2.25 8.71
C ASP A 163 7.25 2.00 10.18
N GLU A 164 8.48 1.53 10.45
CA GLU A 164 8.95 1.18 11.80
C GLU A 164 8.89 2.35 12.79
N ARG A 165 8.89 3.60 12.30
CA ARG A 165 8.70 4.79 13.15
C ARG A 165 7.28 4.84 13.72
N PHE A 166 6.30 4.29 13.02
CA PHE A 166 4.90 4.25 13.41
C PHE A 166 4.49 2.81 13.78
N TYR A 167 5.23 2.23 14.74
CA TYR A 167 5.15 0.80 15.09
C TYR A 167 3.87 0.38 15.81
N HIS A 168 3.12 1.35 16.35
CA HIS A 168 1.78 1.16 16.91
C HIS A 168 0.76 1.94 16.10
N LEU A 169 -0.46 1.40 15.97
CA LEU A 169 -1.54 2.04 15.21
C LEU A 169 -1.83 3.47 15.70
N ASP A 170 -1.86 3.69 17.01
CA ASP A 170 -2.16 4.99 17.63
C ASP A 170 -1.11 6.09 17.41
N THR A 171 0.05 5.74 16.84
CA THR A 171 1.09 6.72 16.48
C THR A 171 0.81 7.39 15.13
N CYS A 172 0.00 6.76 14.29
CA CYS A 172 -0.30 7.20 12.92
C CYS A 172 -1.80 7.20 12.57
N PHE A 173 -2.68 6.79 13.49
CA PHE A 173 -4.13 6.69 13.27
C PHE A 173 -4.91 7.10 14.51
N CYS A 174 -5.95 7.92 14.35
CA CYS A 174 -6.76 8.41 15.46
C CYS A 174 -8.21 8.66 15.01
N PRO A 175 -9.12 7.72 15.30
CA PRO A 175 -10.55 7.98 15.18
C PRO A 175 -10.98 9.10 16.12
N LEU A 176 -11.71 10.08 15.59
CA LEU A 176 -12.22 11.24 16.32
C LEU A 176 -13.75 11.21 16.35
N ALA A 177 -14.34 12.01 17.25
CA ALA A 177 -15.79 12.18 17.33
C ALA A 177 -16.41 12.60 15.97
N ASN A 178 -17.71 12.37 15.81
CA ASN A 178 -18.47 12.73 14.59
C ASN A 178 -17.94 12.07 13.30
N GLY A 179 -17.34 10.89 13.43
CA GLY A 179 -16.84 10.08 12.32
C GLY A 179 -15.60 10.63 11.61
N TYR A 180 -14.92 11.64 12.18
CA TYR A 180 -13.65 12.13 11.65
C TYR A 180 -12.50 11.14 11.90
N LEU A 181 -11.52 11.15 11.02
CA LEU A 181 -10.30 10.35 11.15
C LEU A 181 -9.08 11.25 10.92
N LEU A 182 -8.21 11.32 11.92
CA LEU A 182 -6.87 11.90 11.81
C LEU A 182 -5.87 10.77 11.57
N TYR A 183 -5.18 10.75 10.44
CA TYR A 183 -4.24 9.67 10.13
C TYR A 183 -3.11 10.09 9.19
N TYR A 184 -2.01 9.34 9.21
CA TYR A 184 -0.88 9.51 8.29
C TYR A 184 -0.88 8.39 7.24
N PRO A 185 -1.25 8.67 5.97
CA PRO A 185 -1.35 7.65 4.93
C PRO A 185 -0.04 6.92 4.58
N GLY A 186 1.11 7.51 4.91
CA GLY A 186 2.43 6.94 4.65
C GLY A 186 2.83 5.78 5.58
N ALA A 187 2.12 5.60 6.70
CA ALA A 187 2.39 4.50 7.64
C ALA A 187 1.75 3.16 7.22
N PHE A 188 0.90 3.16 6.19
CA PHE A 188 0.07 2.03 5.78
C PHE A 188 0.38 1.56 4.36
N ASP A 189 0.25 0.25 4.11
CA ASP A 189 0.29 -0.29 2.75
C ASP A 189 -0.93 0.15 1.90
N SER A 190 -0.88 -0.18 0.61
CA SER A 190 -1.93 0.16 -0.36
C SER A 190 -3.29 -0.44 0.01
N TYR A 191 -3.33 -1.72 0.39
CA TYR A 191 -4.54 -2.42 0.85
C TYR A 191 -5.17 -1.70 2.05
N SER A 192 -4.39 -1.40 3.08
CA SER A 192 -4.87 -0.77 4.31
C SER A 192 -5.37 0.65 4.05
N ASN A 193 -4.69 1.43 3.21
CA ASN A 193 -5.20 2.72 2.77
C ASN A 193 -6.57 2.57 2.11
N ARG A 194 -6.71 1.68 1.12
CA ARG A 194 -7.99 1.43 0.42
C ARG A 194 -9.11 1.08 1.40
N MET A 195 -8.84 0.26 2.41
CA MET A 195 -9.81 -0.09 3.45
C MET A 195 -10.26 1.12 4.28
N ILE A 196 -9.36 2.06 4.56
CA ILE A 196 -9.68 3.34 5.20
C ILE A 196 -10.55 4.19 4.27
N GLU A 197 -10.18 4.35 3.01
CA GLU A 197 -10.90 5.22 2.06
C GLU A 197 -12.31 4.70 1.73
N MET A 198 -12.52 3.37 1.78
CA MET A 198 -13.83 2.76 1.58
C MET A 198 -14.78 2.96 2.76
N ARG A 199 -14.24 3.12 3.98
CA ARG A 199 -15.02 3.24 5.22
C ARG A 199 -15.18 4.68 5.71
N VAL A 200 -14.24 5.56 5.40
CA VAL A 200 -14.25 6.96 5.82
C VAL A 200 -14.33 7.88 4.61
N VAL A 201 -15.42 8.64 4.52
CA VAL A 201 -15.66 9.56 3.40
C VAL A 201 -14.59 10.66 3.33
N PRO A 202 -14.25 11.18 2.13
CA PRO A 202 -13.19 12.18 1.94
C PRO A 202 -13.27 13.38 2.88
N GLU A 203 -14.47 13.90 3.14
CA GLU A 203 -14.70 15.11 3.94
C GLU A 203 -14.44 14.89 5.45
N LYS A 204 -14.34 13.62 5.87
CA LYS A 204 -14.06 13.21 7.24
C LYS A 204 -12.62 12.73 7.44
N ARG A 205 -11.83 12.65 6.37
CA ARG A 205 -10.41 12.25 6.41
C ARG A 205 -9.53 13.48 6.56
N ILE A 206 -8.85 13.57 7.70
CA ILE A 206 -7.78 14.55 7.96
C ILE A 206 -6.47 13.79 7.81
N ALA A 207 -6.01 13.67 6.55
CA ALA A 207 -4.70 13.13 6.25
C ALA A 207 -3.63 14.16 6.62
N ILE A 208 -2.65 13.77 7.44
CA ILE A 208 -1.58 14.67 7.90
C ILE A 208 -0.31 14.51 7.08
N GLU A 209 0.50 15.57 7.09
CA GLU A 209 1.85 15.59 6.53
C GLU A 209 2.85 14.90 7.47
N GLU A 210 3.97 14.42 6.92
CA GLU A 210 5.02 13.74 7.69
C GLU A 210 5.56 14.61 8.84
N ALA A 211 5.65 15.93 8.64
CA ALA A 211 6.14 16.86 9.66
C ALA A 211 5.28 16.87 10.93
N ASP A 212 3.96 16.70 10.81
CA ASP A 212 3.06 16.56 11.96
C ASP A 212 3.10 15.12 12.50
N ALA A 213 3.19 14.12 11.61
CA ALA A 213 3.23 12.70 11.99
C ALA A 213 4.42 12.40 12.92
N VAL A 214 5.63 12.84 12.58
CA VAL A 214 6.84 12.63 13.41
C VAL A 214 6.82 13.41 14.73
N ASN A 215 5.92 14.39 14.88
CA ASN A 215 5.66 15.07 16.15
C ASN A 215 4.55 14.40 16.97
N PHE A 216 4.10 13.21 16.54
CA PHE A 216 3.04 12.41 17.17
C PHE A 216 1.66 13.09 17.15
N ALA A 217 1.34 13.82 16.08
CA ALA A 217 0.03 14.46 15.93
C ALA A 217 -1.14 13.45 15.92
N CYS A 218 -0.97 12.24 15.36
CA CYS A 218 -1.98 11.20 15.45
C CYS A 218 -2.10 10.59 16.85
N ASN A 219 -1.09 10.72 17.71
CA ASN A 219 -1.14 10.21 19.09
C ASN A 219 -1.90 11.16 20.01
N THR A 220 -3.15 11.41 19.63
CA THR A 220 -4.07 12.41 20.19
C THR A 220 -5.10 11.76 21.10
N VAL A 221 -5.37 12.41 22.23
CA VAL A 221 -6.51 12.08 23.09
C VAL A 221 -7.72 12.91 22.66
N ASN A 222 -8.81 12.25 22.30
CA ASN A 222 -10.07 12.91 21.96
C ASN A 222 -11.11 12.74 23.07
N VAL A 223 -11.61 13.88 23.58
CA VAL A 223 -12.72 13.97 24.53
C VAL A 223 -13.76 14.91 23.93
N ASP A 224 -14.81 14.33 23.36
CA ASP A 224 -15.84 15.05 22.60
C ASP A 224 -15.23 15.92 21.48
N HIS A 225 -15.32 17.25 21.60
CA HIS A 225 -14.78 18.21 20.64
C HIS A 225 -13.33 18.64 20.96
N ILE A 226 -12.75 18.16 22.05
CA ILE A 226 -11.38 18.52 22.47
C ILE A 226 -10.41 17.45 21.95
N VAL A 227 -9.30 17.91 21.38
CA VAL A 227 -8.17 17.07 20.98
C VAL A 227 -6.90 17.55 21.66
N ILE A 228 -6.31 16.67 22.48
CA ILE A 228 -5.10 16.96 23.26
C ILE A 228 -3.93 16.21 22.64
N MET A 229 -2.86 16.92 22.30
CA MET A 229 -1.69 16.36 21.62
C MET A 229 -0.39 17.05 22.02
N ASN A 230 0.74 16.52 21.55
CA ASN A 230 2.06 17.07 21.81
C ASN A 230 2.26 18.43 21.12
N LYS A 231 2.12 18.44 19.79
CA LYS A 231 2.34 19.61 18.94
C LYS A 231 1.63 19.44 17.60
N ALA A 232 1.08 20.53 17.07
CA ALA A 232 0.45 20.60 15.76
C ALA A 232 0.95 21.81 14.96
N SER A 233 1.12 21.62 13.65
CA SER A 233 1.34 22.71 12.71
C SER A 233 0.13 23.65 12.64
N ASP A 234 0.35 24.87 12.15
CA ASP A 234 -0.75 25.84 11.95
C ASP A 234 -1.77 25.34 10.93
N ALA A 235 -1.32 24.60 9.91
CA ALA A 235 -2.19 23.96 8.93
C ALA A 235 -3.07 22.89 9.57
N LEU A 236 -2.49 22.02 10.41
CA LEU A 236 -3.25 20.99 11.11
C LEU A 236 -4.25 21.60 12.11
N LYS A 237 -3.85 22.65 12.84
CA LYS A 237 -4.75 23.40 13.73
C LYS A 237 -5.94 23.96 12.97
N ALA A 238 -5.71 24.58 11.81
CA ALA A 238 -6.78 25.09 10.97
C ALA A 238 -7.74 23.98 10.55
N SER A 239 -7.24 22.86 10.03
CA SER A 239 -8.05 21.72 9.60
C SER A 239 -8.91 21.12 10.73
N LEU A 240 -8.34 20.99 11.94
CA LEU A 240 -9.08 20.48 13.11
C LEU A 240 -10.14 21.48 13.60
N ASN A 241 -9.81 22.77 13.63
CA ASN A 241 -10.75 23.82 14.02
C ASN A 241 -11.92 23.93 13.02
N ASP A 242 -11.65 23.83 11.72
CA ASP A 242 -12.67 23.83 10.66
C ASP A 242 -13.59 22.61 10.75
N ALA A 243 -13.07 21.47 11.23
CA ALA A 243 -13.85 20.28 11.56
C ALA A 243 -14.60 20.36 12.90
N GLY A 244 -14.46 21.47 13.65
CA GLY A 244 -15.16 21.74 14.90
C GLY A 244 -14.44 21.25 16.16
N PHE A 245 -13.16 20.90 16.08
CA PHE A 245 -12.36 20.48 17.24
C PHE A 245 -11.57 21.64 17.84
N GLN A 246 -11.50 21.68 19.17
CA GLN A 246 -10.58 22.57 19.89
C GLN A 246 -9.25 21.84 20.13
N VAL A 247 -8.17 22.38 19.56
CA VAL A 247 -6.82 21.84 19.73
C VAL A 247 -6.18 22.36 21.02
N ILE A 248 -5.71 21.45 21.88
CA ILE A 248 -4.93 21.75 23.07
C ILE A 248 -3.56 21.07 22.95
N GLU A 249 -2.51 21.88 22.93
CA GLU A 249 -1.13 21.39 22.92
C GLU A 249 -0.56 21.34 24.33
N THR A 250 0.11 20.24 24.67
CA THR A 250 0.93 20.14 25.88
C THR A 250 2.23 19.42 25.54
N PRO A 251 3.41 19.97 25.90
CA PRO A 251 4.68 19.36 25.54
C PRO A 251 4.84 18.00 26.19
N LEU A 252 5.15 16.97 25.40
CA LEU A 252 5.37 15.58 25.85
C LEU A 252 6.71 15.03 25.34
N THR A 253 7.67 15.92 25.08
CA THR A 253 8.93 15.61 24.40
C THR A 253 9.80 14.59 25.13
N GLU A 254 9.69 14.45 26.45
CA GLU A 254 10.44 13.42 27.18
C GLU A 254 9.89 12.03 26.87
N PHE A 255 8.57 11.87 26.71
CA PHE A 255 7.94 10.61 26.35
C PHE A 255 8.15 10.24 24.87
N LEU A 256 8.29 11.24 23.99
CA LEU A 256 8.66 11.02 22.59
C LEU A 256 10.01 10.28 22.46
N LYS A 257 10.93 10.43 23.42
CA LYS A 257 12.21 9.70 23.44
C LYS A 257 12.03 8.18 23.62
N ALA A 258 10.90 7.76 24.18
CA ALA A 258 10.51 6.35 24.27
C ALA A 258 9.54 5.93 23.15
N GLY A 259 9.18 6.83 22.25
CA GLY A 259 8.25 6.56 21.14
C GLY A 259 6.77 6.68 21.50
N GLY A 260 6.40 7.44 22.53
CA GLY A 260 4.99 7.65 22.92
C GLY A 260 4.64 9.11 23.18
N ALA A 261 3.36 9.48 23.08
CA ALA A 261 2.86 10.81 23.40
C ALA A 261 1.52 10.76 24.16
N ALA A 262 0.58 11.67 23.87
CA ALA A 262 -0.60 11.88 24.70
C ALA A 262 -1.50 10.64 24.76
N LYS A 263 -1.82 10.05 23.61
CA LYS A 263 -2.67 8.86 23.54
C LYS A 263 -2.00 7.66 24.21
N CYS A 264 -0.71 7.42 23.99
CA CYS A 264 -0.01 6.28 24.60
C CYS A 264 -0.06 6.32 26.15
N LEU A 265 -0.03 7.51 26.74
CA LEU A 265 -0.09 7.73 28.19
C LEU A 265 -1.50 7.56 28.79
N THR A 266 -2.51 7.21 27.97
CA THR A 266 -3.90 7.12 28.39
C THR A 266 -4.59 5.89 27.81
N LEU A 267 -5.44 5.24 28.61
CA LEU A 267 -6.37 4.22 28.13
C LEU A 267 -7.78 4.63 28.49
N ARG A 268 -8.66 4.83 27.50
CA ARG A 268 -10.07 5.05 27.76
C ARG A 268 -10.71 3.73 28.18
N VAL A 269 -11.23 3.68 29.40
CA VAL A 269 -11.84 2.46 29.98
C VAL A 269 -13.37 2.50 29.98
N THR A 270 -13.95 3.55 29.40
CA THR A 270 -15.40 3.76 29.26
C THR A 270 -15.74 3.90 27.79
N GLU A 271 -15.77 2.75 27.11
CA GLU A 271 -16.08 2.69 25.69
C GLU A 271 -17.52 2.22 25.48
N PRO A 272 -18.31 2.93 24.65
CA PRO A 272 -19.72 2.63 24.46
C PRO A 272 -19.89 1.33 23.67
N VAL A 273 -20.80 0.46 24.13
CA VAL A 273 -21.20 -0.76 23.42
C VAL A 273 -22.47 -0.48 22.62
N ARG A 274 -22.46 -0.82 21.33
CA ARG A 274 -23.67 -0.79 20.49
C ARG A 274 -24.28 -2.18 20.42
N ALA A 275 -25.58 -2.27 20.66
CA ALA A 275 -26.31 -3.55 20.61
C ALA A 275 -26.43 -4.14 19.18
N GLU A 276 -26.24 -3.33 18.15
CA GLU A 276 -26.36 -3.71 16.73
C GLU A 276 -25.05 -4.29 16.16
N VAL A 277 -23.96 -4.21 16.92
CA VAL A 277 -22.62 -4.60 16.49
C VAL A 277 -22.32 -5.99 17.04
N HIS A 278 -21.76 -6.86 16.20
CA HIS A 278 -21.43 -8.24 16.53
C HIS A 278 -20.07 -8.61 15.94
N ALA A 279 -19.50 -9.70 16.46
CA ALA A 279 -18.25 -10.27 16.00
C ALA A 279 -18.26 -10.50 14.49
N ASN A 280 -17.36 -9.81 13.78
CA ASN A 280 -17.08 -10.06 12.38
C ASN A 280 -15.58 -9.85 12.14
N VAL A 281 -14.97 -10.70 11.33
CA VAL A 281 -13.55 -10.60 11.02
C VAL A 281 -13.31 -11.00 9.58
N SER A 282 -12.57 -10.17 8.84
CA SER A 282 -12.19 -10.45 7.45
C SER A 282 -10.96 -11.36 7.34
N VAL A 283 -10.27 -11.61 8.46
CA VAL A 283 -9.07 -12.44 8.50
C VAL A 283 -9.42 -13.88 8.12
N GLU A 284 -8.74 -14.40 7.11
CA GLU A 284 -8.85 -15.78 6.66
C GLU A 284 -7.60 -16.56 7.05
N SER A 285 -7.76 -17.86 7.28
CA SER A 285 -6.63 -18.77 7.53
C SER A 285 -6.76 -20.03 6.68
N ARG A 286 -5.65 -20.50 6.11
CA ARG A 286 -5.57 -21.72 5.30
C ARG A 286 -4.30 -22.50 5.64
N ILE A 287 -4.39 -23.83 5.75
CA ILE A 287 -3.21 -24.66 5.96
C ILE A 287 -2.74 -25.16 4.60
N ILE A 288 -1.46 -24.92 4.31
CA ILE A 288 -0.80 -25.44 3.12
C ILE A 288 0.30 -26.42 3.50
N ARG A 289 0.60 -27.33 2.57
CA ARG A 289 1.71 -28.27 2.68
C ARG A 289 2.75 -27.94 1.63
N ILE A 290 4.02 -27.92 2.04
CA ILE A 290 5.16 -27.76 1.13
C ILE A 290 6.15 -28.89 1.35
N GLU A 291 6.65 -29.46 0.25
CA GLU A 291 7.60 -30.57 0.26
C GLU A 291 8.78 -30.32 -0.67
N GLY A 292 9.96 -30.77 -0.26
CA GLY A 292 11.19 -30.68 -1.03
C GLY A 292 12.43 -30.58 -0.15
N HIS A 293 13.54 -30.10 -0.69
CA HIS A 293 14.74 -29.76 0.05
C HIS A 293 14.59 -28.41 0.76
N LEU A 294 13.69 -28.34 1.75
CA LEU A 294 13.20 -27.10 2.35
C LEU A 294 14.32 -26.21 2.94
N LEU A 295 15.24 -26.80 3.72
CA LEU A 295 16.34 -26.09 4.37
C LEU A 295 17.47 -25.78 3.39
N ASP A 296 17.93 -26.79 2.64
CA ASP A 296 19.11 -26.68 1.76
C ASP A 296 18.90 -25.70 0.59
N SER A 297 17.67 -25.59 0.08
CA SER A 297 17.34 -24.69 -1.04
C SER A 297 16.75 -23.35 -0.58
N GLY A 298 16.55 -23.16 0.73
CA GLY A 298 15.83 -22.01 1.27
C GLY A 298 14.39 -21.89 0.77
N LEU A 299 13.76 -22.98 0.31
CA LEU A 299 12.39 -22.95 -0.22
C LEU A 299 11.38 -22.53 0.85
N ILE A 300 11.54 -23.03 2.08
CA ILE A 300 10.64 -22.64 3.18
C ILE A 300 10.81 -21.15 3.50
N ASN A 301 12.04 -20.64 3.62
CA ASN A 301 12.29 -19.23 3.90
C ASN A 301 11.66 -18.33 2.83
N ARG A 302 11.87 -18.64 1.54
CA ARG A 302 11.25 -17.89 0.43
C ARG A 302 9.72 -17.89 0.47
N ALA A 303 9.10 -18.96 0.94
CA ALA A 303 7.65 -19.06 1.10
C ALA A 303 7.16 -18.20 2.27
N LEU A 304 7.87 -18.23 3.40
CA LEU A 304 7.55 -17.44 4.59
C LEU A 304 7.74 -15.94 4.36
N ASP A 305 8.85 -15.53 3.73
CA ASP A 305 9.13 -14.14 3.36
C ASP A 305 8.02 -13.59 2.45
N MET A 306 7.61 -14.39 1.46
CA MET A 306 6.54 -14.04 0.53
C MET A 306 5.18 -13.85 1.21
N ILE A 307 4.85 -14.65 2.23
CA ILE A 307 3.62 -14.47 3.01
C ILE A 307 3.65 -13.12 3.73
N ILE A 308 4.76 -12.80 4.41
CA ILE A 308 4.92 -11.53 5.13
C ILE A 308 4.90 -10.36 4.15
N ASP A 309 5.67 -10.41 3.07
CA ASP A 309 5.80 -9.32 2.10
C ASP A 309 4.46 -8.96 1.47
N SER A 310 3.64 -9.96 1.16
CA SER A 310 2.28 -9.79 0.62
C SER A 310 1.25 -9.34 1.67
N GLY A 311 1.64 -9.20 2.94
CA GLY A 311 0.79 -8.67 4.01
C GLY A 311 0.04 -9.71 4.83
N GLY A 312 0.36 -10.99 4.68
CA GLY A 312 -0.14 -12.06 5.56
C GLY A 312 0.75 -12.32 6.76
N SER A 313 0.39 -13.33 7.54
CA SER A 313 1.19 -13.92 8.61
C SER A 313 1.19 -15.44 8.49
N PHE A 314 2.04 -16.11 9.27
CA PHE A 314 2.12 -17.57 9.23
C PHE A 314 2.39 -18.18 10.60
N GLN A 315 2.07 -19.48 10.71
CA GLN A 315 2.47 -20.34 11.79
C GLN A 315 2.86 -21.71 11.22
N VAL A 316 4.12 -22.12 11.44
CA VAL A 316 4.56 -23.48 11.07
C VAL A 316 4.00 -24.46 12.09
N LEU A 317 3.12 -25.35 11.66
CA LEU A 317 2.43 -26.31 12.53
C LEU A 317 3.30 -27.54 12.83
N ASN A 318 3.99 -28.03 11.81
CA ASN A 318 4.96 -29.12 11.94
C ASN A 318 6.03 -29.02 10.85
N PHE A 319 7.18 -29.66 11.13
CA PHE A 319 8.30 -29.77 10.22
C PHE A 319 8.90 -31.18 10.33
N ASN A 320 8.74 -31.98 9.29
CA ASN A 320 9.26 -33.34 9.22
C ASN A 320 10.55 -33.34 8.39
N LEU A 321 11.67 -33.49 9.08
CA LEU A 321 13.00 -33.53 8.46
C LEU A 321 13.23 -34.86 7.75
N GLY A 322 13.77 -34.80 6.52
CA GLY A 322 14.16 -35.99 5.77
C GLY A 322 15.25 -36.80 6.48
N GLU A 323 15.19 -38.13 6.36
CA GLU A 323 16.12 -39.05 7.04
C GLU A 323 17.60 -38.83 6.67
N GLN A 324 17.85 -38.48 5.41
CA GLN A 324 19.17 -38.24 4.84
C GLN A 324 19.18 -36.89 4.11
N ARG A 325 20.36 -36.39 3.78
CA ARG A 325 20.51 -35.12 3.02
C ARG A 325 19.73 -35.08 1.71
N GLN A 326 19.59 -36.23 1.03
CA GLN A 326 18.85 -36.34 -0.24
C GLN A 326 17.37 -36.67 -0.04
N SER A 327 16.92 -36.88 1.20
CA SER A 327 15.50 -37.08 1.51
C SER A 327 14.78 -35.73 1.51
N THR A 328 13.54 -35.72 1.00
CA THR A 328 12.69 -34.54 1.07
C THR A 328 12.23 -34.30 2.51
N SER A 329 12.11 -33.03 2.87
CA SER A 329 11.43 -32.59 4.10
C SER A 329 10.03 -32.11 3.75
N ALA A 330 9.12 -32.15 4.72
CA ALA A 330 7.75 -31.68 4.58
C ALA A 330 7.42 -30.71 5.72
N ALA A 331 6.70 -29.65 5.40
CA ALA A 331 6.19 -28.71 6.40
C ALA A 331 4.73 -28.38 6.13
N GLU A 332 3.96 -28.26 7.20
CA GLU A 332 2.59 -27.75 7.16
C GLU A 332 2.57 -26.37 7.80
N VAL A 333 2.09 -25.39 7.05
CA VAL A 333 2.11 -23.97 7.42
C VAL A 333 0.69 -23.45 7.38
N LYS A 334 0.21 -22.96 8.53
CA LYS A 334 -1.02 -22.17 8.60
C LYS A 334 -0.68 -20.76 8.13
N VAL A 335 -1.30 -20.33 7.05
CA VAL A 335 -1.18 -18.99 6.46
C VAL A 335 -2.41 -18.20 6.84
N SER A 336 -2.23 -16.97 7.27
CA SER A 336 -3.33 -16.05 7.59
C SER A 336 -3.20 -14.77 6.76
N ALA A 337 -4.32 -14.20 6.34
CA ALA A 337 -4.38 -12.98 5.55
C ALA A 337 -5.47 -12.05 6.07
N PRO A 338 -5.33 -10.71 5.96
CA PRO A 338 -6.31 -9.75 6.48
C PRO A 338 -7.64 -9.75 5.72
N SER A 339 -7.68 -10.34 4.52
CA SER A 339 -8.87 -10.50 3.68
C SER A 339 -8.67 -11.60 2.65
N HIS A 340 -9.76 -11.96 1.97
CA HIS A 340 -9.75 -12.88 0.84
C HIS A 340 -8.84 -12.42 -0.32
N GLU A 341 -8.90 -11.13 -0.70
CA GLU A 341 -8.07 -10.59 -1.80
C GLU A 341 -6.57 -10.79 -1.54
N VAL A 342 -6.13 -10.58 -0.29
CA VAL A 342 -4.73 -10.82 0.11
C VAL A 342 -4.41 -12.31 0.23
N MET A 343 -5.36 -13.14 0.69
CA MET A 343 -5.20 -14.60 0.73
C MET A 343 -4.99 -15.18 -0.67
N GLU A 344 -5.76 -14.73 -1.66
CA GLU A 344 -5.64 -15.16 -3.05
C GLU A 344 -4.28 -14.78 -3.65
N GLU A 345 -3.79 -13.58 -3.35
CA GLU A 345 -2.45 -13.17 -3.76
C GLU A 345 -1.38 -14.09 -3.17
N ILE A 346 -1.40 -14.31 -1.85
CA ILE A 346 -0.45 -15.17 -1.15
C ILE A 346 -0.48 -16.60 -1.69
N VAL A 347 -1.67 -17.21 -1.76
CA VAL A 347 -1.83 -18.61 -2.19
C VAL A 347 -1.38 -18.80 -3.63
N SER A 348 -1.67 -17.85 -4.53
CA SER A 348 -1.19 -17.90 -5.92
C SER A 348 0.34 -18.03 -5.98
N HIS A 349 1.07 -17.33 -5.12
CA HIS A 349 2.53 -17.42 -5.10
C HIS A 349 3.05 -18.69 -4.44
N LEU A 350 2.36 -19.17 -3.42
CA LEU A 350 2.71 -20.42 -2.75
C LEU A 350 2.48 -21.61 -3.70
N ILE A 351 1.42 -21.59 -4.51
CA ILE A 351 1.16 -22.56 -5.58
C ILE A 351 2.32 -22.59 -6.59
N ASP A 352 2.89 -21.43 -6.90
CA ASP A 352 4.08 -21.33 -7.73
C ASP A 352 5.29 -21.99 -7.07
N LEU A 353 5.51 -21.76 -5.78
CA LEU A 353 6.57 -22.46 -5.04
C LEU A 353 6.31 -23.97 -4.89
N GLY A 354 5.13 -24.45 -5.28
CA GLY A 354 4.75 -25.86 -5.26
C GLY A 354 4.06 -26.27 -3.96
N ALA A 355 3.57 -25.31 -3.18
CA ALA A 355 2.67 -25.59 -2.08
C ALA A 355 1.36 -26.18 -2.62
N VAL A 356 0.77 -27.07 -1.83
CA VAL A 356 -0.49 -27.75 -2.14
C VAL A 356 -1.41 -27.70 -0.93
N ASP A 357 -2.71 -27.83 -1.16
CA ASP A 357 -3.66 -28.07 -0.09
C ASP A 357 -3.41 -29.44 0.56
N LEU A 358 -3.89 -29.59 1.80
CA LEU A 358 -3.97 -30.91 2.41
C LEU A 358 -4.99 -31.77 1.65
N PRO A 359 -4.80 -33.10 1.54
CA PRO A 359 -5.69 -33.97 0.76
C PRO A 359 -7.19 -33.84 1.12
N GLN A 360 -7.50 -33.61 2.40
CA GLN A 360 -8.87 -33.41 2.89
C GLN A 360 -9.46 -32.03 2.55
N ASP A 361 -8.60 -31.04 2.27
CA ASP A 361 -8.98 -29.66 1.98
C ASP A 361 -8.96 -29.36 0.48
N GLU A 362 -8.53 -30.32 -0.36
CA GLU A 362 -8.59 -30.17 -1.81
C GLU A 362 -10.04 -29.94 -2.27
N ARG A 363 -10.25 -28.87 -3.05
CA ARG A 363 -11.53 -28.52 -3.66
C ARG A 363 -11.39 -28.42 -5.18
N ASP A 364 -12.51 -28.50 -5.88
CA ASP A 364 -12.54 -28.20 -7.31
C ASP A 364 -12.34 -26.71 -7.56
N ALA A 365 -11.76 -26.38 -8.71
CA ALA A 365 -11.60 -25.00 -9.16
C ALA A 365 -12.98 -24.34 -9.38
N LYS A 366 -13.11 -23.09 -8.95
CA LYS A 366 -14.30 -22.29 -9.25
C LYS A 366 -14.26 -21.89 -10.72
N LEU A 367 -15.40 -22.01 -11.40
CA LEU A 367 -15.53 -21.77 -12.83
C LEU A 367 -16.65 -20.75 -13.07
N GLU A 368 -16.31 -19.65 -13.73
CA GLU A 368 -17.28 -18.63 -14.11
C GLU A 368 -17.35 -18.49 -15.65
N PRO A 369 -18.54 -18.26 -16.23
CA PRO A 369 -18.68 -18.18 -17.67
C PRO A 369 -18.15 -16.86 -18.23
N VAL A 370 -17.57 -16.91 -19.42
CA VAL A 370 -17.23 -15.73 -20.21
C VAL A 370 -18.52 -15.13 -20.78
N LEU A 371 -18.86 -13.92 -20.33
CA LEU A 371 -20.07 -13.20 -20.76
C LEU A 371 -19.81 -12.24 -21.94
N GLN A 372 -18.56 -11.84 -22.15
CA GLN A 372 -18.15 -10.93 -23.20
C GLN A 372 -16.88 -11.46 -23.87
N ALA A 373 -16.87 -11.57 -25.19
CA ALA A 373 -15.71 -12.05 -25.94
C ALA A 373 -14.49 -11.16 -25.66
N GLY A 374 -13.35 -11.79 -25.41
CA GLY A 374 -12.09 -11.11 -25.13
C GLY A 374 -11.98 -10.50 -23.72
N VAL A 375 -12.88 -10.89 -22.78
CA VAL A 375 -12.95 -10.40 -21.40
C VAL A 375 -13.14 -11.60 -20.45
N ALA A 376 -12.28 -11.71 -19.45
CA ALA A 376 -12.41 -12.73 -18.41
C ALA A 376 -13.43 -12.31 -17.33
N PRO A 377 -14.07 -13.27 -16.63
CA PRO A 377 -14.86 -12.96 -15.44
C PRO A 377 -14.03 -12.24 -14.37
N ASP A 378 -14.72 -11.63 -13.40
CA ASP A 378 -14.04 -11.07 -12.23
C ASP A 378 -13.26 -12.15 -11.49
N ASP A 379 -12.11 -11.74 -10.98
CA ASP A 379 -11.21 -12.60 -10.21
C ASP A 379 -10.72 -13.87 -10.94
N PHE A 380 -10.55 -13.79 -12.26
CA PHE A 380 -9.90 -14.87 -13.00
C PHE A 380 -8.47 -15.14 -12.49
N TYR A 381 -8.11 -16.42 -12.43
CA TYR A 381 -6.75 -16.83 -12.10
C TYR A 381 -5.78 -16.46 -13.23
N VAL A 382 -4.68 -15.80 -12.87
CA VAL A 382 -3.62 -15.41 -13.82
C VAL A 382 -2.60 -16.54 -13.91
N SER A 383 -2.46 -17.11 -15.11
CA SER A 383 -1.54 -18.20 -15.36
C SER A 383 -0.07 -17.76 -15.30
N THR A 384 0.81 -18.73 -15.00
CA THR A 384 2.26 -18.51 -14.89
C THR A 384 3.00 -19.26 -16.01
N ILE A 385 4.32 -19.17 -16.05
CA ILE A 385 5.13 -19.92 -17.04
C ILE A 385 5.17 -21.43 -16.78
N TYR A 386 4.72 -21.87 -15.61
CA TYR A 386 4.96 -23.23 -15.12
C TYR A 386 3.85 -24.18 -15.52
N PRO A 387 4.13 -25.48 -15.73
CA PRO A 387 3.09 -26.46 -16.00
C PRO A 387 2.08 -26.51 -14.85
N THR A 388 0.80 -26.31 -15.18
CA THR A 388 -0.29 -26.23 -14.21
C THR A 388 -1.29 -27.36 -14.41
N GLU A 389 -1.86 -27.83 -13.32
CA GLU A 389 -3.06 -28.67 -13.31
C GLU A 389 -4.18 -27.96 -12.56
N VAL A 390 -5.40 -28.17 -13.03
CA VAL A 390 -6.62 -27.66 -12.40
C VAL A 390 -7.56 -28.82 -12.07
N ARG A 391 -8.23 -28.76 -10.92
CA ARG A 391 -9.11 -29.83 -10.45
C ARG A 391 -10.55 -29.54 -10.87
N ILE A 392 -11.16 -30.44 -11.64
CA ILE A 392 -12.53 -30.30 -12.16
C ILE A 392 -13.28 -31.60 -11.87
N ASN A 393 -14.40 -31.52 -11.15
CA ASN A 393 -15.20 -32.68 -10.75
C ASN A 393 -14.37 -33.79 -10.08
N GLY A 394 -13.46 -33.40 -9.18
CA GLY A 394 -12.55 -34.28 -8.46
C GLY A 394 -11.32 -34.75 -9.24
N GLN A 395 -11.19 -34.44 -10.54
CA GLN A 395 -10.09 -34.88 -11.40
C GLN A 395 -9.10 -33.75 -11.70
N TRP A 396 -7.81 -34.02 -11.54
CA TRP A 396 -6.74 -33.10 -11.94
C TRP A 396 -6.52 -33.17 -13.46
N VAL A 397 -6.73 -32.05 -14.14
CA VAL A 397 -6.62 -31.89 -15.59
C VAL A 397 -5.43 -30.99 -15.91
N LYS A 398 -4.55 -31.45 -16.80
CA LYS A 398 -3.38 -30.69 -17.23
C LYS A 398 -3.78 -29.53 -18.14
N VAL A 399 -3.27 -28.33 -17.83
CA VAL A 399 -3.45 -27.14 -18.66
C VAL A 399 -2.58 -27.22 -19.90
N LEU A 400 -3.19 -27.09 -21.08
CA LEU A 400 -2.50 -27.04 -22.37
C LEU A 400 -2.12 -25.60 -22.75
N SER A 401 -1.15 -25.47 -23.66
CA SER A 401 -0.70 -24.18 -24.22
C SER A 401 -0.23 -23.17 -23.16
N GLN A 402 0.42 -23.68 -22.10
CA GLN A 402 0.85 -22.88 -20.95
C GLN A 402 1.66 -21.65 -21.36
N ARG A 403 1.28 -20.50 -20.79
CA ARG A 403 1.95 -19.22 -20.92
C ARG A 403 1.65 -18.39 -19.66
N MET A 404 2.50 -17.44 -19.32
CA MET A 404 2.18 -16.42 -18.32
C MET A 404 1.16 -15.41 -18.84
N ASP A 405 0.50 -14.72 -17.91
CA ASP A 405 -0.40 -13.59 -18.15
C ASP A 405 -1.63 -13.96 -19.02
N GLY A 406 -2.08 -15.20 -18.88
CA GLY A 406 -3.30 -15.72 -19.47
C GLY A 406 -4.36 -16.07 -18.42
N ALA A 407 -5.54 -16.45 -18.89
CA ALA A 407 -6.58 -17.10 -18.12
C ALA A 407 -6.63 -18.59 -18.46
N ILE A 408 -7.11 -19.42 -17.53
CA ILE A 408 -7.33 -20.85 -17.78
C ILE A 408 -8.78 -21.06 -18.19
N ALA A 409 -9.00 -21.29 -19.48
CA ALA A 409 -10.30 -21.65 -20.04
C ALA A 409 -10.53 -23.17 -19.94
N VAL A 410 -11.73 -23.55 -19.54
CA VAL A 410 -12.19 -24.91 -19.36
C VAL A 410 -13.39 -25.16 -20.28
N ILE A 411 -13.30 -26.22 -21.07
CA ILE A 411 -14.33 -26.61 -22.03
C ILE A 411 -14.65 -28.08 -21.82
N GLN A 412 -15.94 -28.42 -21.80
CA GLN A 412 -16.38 -29.80 -21.84
C GLN A 412 -16.32 -30.31 -23.28
N THR A 413 -15.49 -31.31 -23.54
CA THR A 413 -15.38 -31.97 -24.86
C THR A 413 -15.99 -33.38 -24.79
N PRO A 414 -16.29 -34.03 -25.93
CA PRO A 414 -16.74 -35.43 -25.94
C PRO A 414 -15.77 -36.40 -25.27
N ASN A 415 -14.48 -36.05 -25.18
CA ASN A 415 -13.42 -36.87 -24.59
C ASN A 415 -13.11 -36.52 -23.12
N GLY A 416 -13.91 -35.65 -22.50
CA GLY A 416 -13.72 -35.16 -21.14
C GLY A 416 -13.43 -33.65 -21.06
N TRP A 417 -13.00 -33.20 -19.89
CA TRP A 417 -12.67 -31.80 -19.66
C TRP A 417 -11.32 -31.44 -20.29
N LEU A 418 -11.30 -30.34 -21.04
CA LEU A 418 -10.09 -29.74 -21.59
C LEU A 418 -9.83 -28.42 -20.87
N ALA A 419 -8.64 -28.28 -20.28
CA ALA A 419 -8.16 -27.02 -19.71
C ALA A 419 -7.07 -26.43 -20.62
N GLN A 420 -7.20 -25.16 -21.01
CA GLN A 420 -6.29 -24.48 -21.91
C GLN A 420 -5.98 -23.08 -21.41
N CYS A 421 -4.70 -22.73 -21.41
CA CYS A 421 -4.26 -21.36 -21.18
C CYS A 421 -4.56 -20.51 -22.42
N LYS A 422 -5.30 -19.41 -22.24
CA LYS A 422 -5.66 -18.45 -23.29
C LYS A 422 -5.32 -17.02 -22.85
N LEU A 423 -4.95 -16.17 -23.79
CA LEU A 423 -4.85 -14.73 -23.53
C LEU A 423 -6.24 -14.12 -23.42
N LEU A 424 -6.39 -13.01 -22.69
CA LEU A 424 -7.69 -12.37 -22.45
C LEU A 424 -8.48 -12.15 -23.74
N ARG A 425 -7.84 -11.62 -24.79
CA ARG A 425 -8.47 -11.34 -26.08
C ARG A 425 -8.96 -12.56 -26.86
N ASP A 426 -8.51 -13.76 -26.51
CA ASP A 426 -8.83 -15.02 -27.20
C ASP A 426 -9.94 -15.82 -26.47
N LEU A 427 -10.50 -15.26 -25.39
CA LEU A 427 -11.63 -15.83 -24.66
C LEU A 427 -12.92 -15.63 -25.45
N GLU A 428 -13.74 -16.69 -25.51
CA GLU A 428 -14.99 -16.73 -26.26
C GLU A 428 -16.20 -16.90 -25.33
N ILE A 429 -17.35 -16.36 -25.74
CA ILE A 429 -18.59 -16.52 -24.98
C ILE A 429 -18.97 -18.01 -24.94
N GLY A 430 -19.28 -18.50 -23.74
CA GLY A 430 -19.62 -19.90 -23.50
C GLY A 430 -18.45 -20.76 -23.01
N GLU A 431 -17.24 -20.22 -22.98
CA GLU A 431 -16.13 -20.80 -22.22
C GLU A 431 -16.32 -20.55 -20.72
N TYR A 432 -15.85 -21.48 -19.89
CA TYR A 432 -15.72 -21.26 -18.45
C TYR A 432 -14.27 -20.92 -18.15
N VAL A 433 -14.03 -19.97 -17.25
CA VAL A 433 -12.70 -19.56 -16.83
C VAL A 433 -12.52 -19.85 -15.35
N VAL A 434 -11.34 -20.34 -14.98
CA VAL A 434 -10.97 -20.55 -13.58
C VAL A 434 -10.85 -19.20 -12.87
N VAL A 435 -11.59 -19.06 -11.77
CA VAL A 435 -11.54 -17.92 -10.85
C VAL A 435 -11.10 -18.40 -9.46
N ASP A 436 -10.74 -17.48 -8.55
CA ASP A 436 -10.17 -17.81 -7.24
C ASP A 436 -8.84 -18.60 -7.41
N VAL A 437 -8.34 -19.19 -6.32
CA VAL A 437 -7.09 -19.95 -6.22
C VAL A 437 -7.31 -21.41 -5.81
N GLN A 438 -8.57 -21.86 -5.74
CA GLN A 438 -8.91 -23.24 -5.36
C GLN A 438 -8.68 -24.22 -6.50
N GLY A 439 -8.24 -25.43 -6.16
CA GLY A 439 -8.10 -26.52 -7.14
C GLY A 439 -7.04 -26.26 -8.21
N ILE A 440 -5.98 -25.51 -7.89
CA ILE A 440 -4.87 -25.21 -8.81
C ILE A 440 -3.56 -25.69 -8.19
N ARG A 441 -2.71 -26.36 -8.96
CA ARG A 441 -1.36 -26.73 -8.53
C ARG A 441 -0.35 -26.64 -9.67
N THR A 442 0.89 -26.32 -9.36
CA THR A 442 1.99 -26.40 -10.34
C THR A 442 2.69 -27.75 -10.27
N ILE A 443 3.07 -28.30 -11.42
CA ILE A 443 3.97 -29.45 -11.51
C ILE A 443 5.32 -28.94 -11.98
N ARG A 444 6.25 -28.78 -11.04
CA ARG A 444 7.65 -28.47 -11.35
C ARG A 444 8.53 -29.66 -10.96
N LYS A 445 9.57 -29.91 -11.74
CA LYS A 445 10.62 -30.85 -11.34
C LYS A 445 11.34 -30.31 -10.11
N THR A 446 11.78 -31.20 -9.21
CA THR A 446 12.46 -30.89 -7.95
C THR A 446 13.59 -29.86 -8.12
N GLU A 447 14.47 -30.07 -9.11
CA GLU A 447 15.58 -29.17 -9.45
C GLU A 447 15.16 -27.74 -9.82
N SER A 448 13.95 -27.56 -10.38
CA SER A 448 13.44 -26.24 -10.77
C SER A 448 12.83 -25.46 -9.61
N ARG A 449 12.30 -26.15 -8.57
CA ARG A 449 11.82 -25.51 -7.34
C ARG A 449 12.97 -25.10 -6.43
N GLU A 450 14.05 -25.87 -6.47
CA GLU A 450 15.14 -25.85 -5.50
C GLU A 450 16.43 -25.22 -6.06
N GLN A 451 16.30 -24.15 -6.84
CA GLN A 451 17.47 -23.42 -7.33
C GLN A 451 18.33 -22.94 -6.14
N ARG A 452 19.52 -23.54 -6.00
CA ARG A 452 20.49 -23.29 -4.93
C ARG A 452 21.17 -21.92 -4.97
N ASN A 453 20.94 -21.13 -6.02
CA ASN A 453 21.42 -19.77 -6.16
C ASN A 453 20.38 -18.96 -6.94
N ALA A 454 19.61 -18.14 -6.24
CA ALA A 454 18.99 -17.00 -6.90
C ALA A 454 20.11 -16.05 -7.28
N GLN A 455 20.52 -16.03 -8.55
CA GLN A 455 21.06 -14.80 -9.09
C GLN A 455 19.91 -13.80 -9.03
N GLU A 456 19.93 -12.92 -8.04
CA GLU A 456 19.06 -11.76 -8.00
C GLU A 456 19.27 -10.98 -9.29
N PHE A 457 18.31 -11.08 -10.20
CA PHE A 457 18.24 -10.21 -11.35
C PHE A 457 17.73 -8.85 -10.85
N THR A 458 18.65 -8.04 -10.36
CA THR A 458 18.38 -6.65 -9.94
C THR A 458 18.35 -5.76 -11.17
N PHE A 459 17.23 -5.08 -11.40
CA PHE A 459 17.22 -3.90 -12.27
C PHE A 459 17.83 -2.72 -11.48
N MET A 460 18.65 -1.90 -12.14
CA MET A 460 19.04 -0.55 -11.71
C MET A 460 20.13 -0.39 -10.63
N SER A 461 21.24 -1.13 -10.71
CA SER A 461 22.46 -0.88 -9.93
C SER A 461 23.59 -0.27 -10.79
N ALA A 462 23.26 0.69 -11.65
CA ALA A 462 24.25 1.45 -12.41
C ALA A 462 24.03 2.95 -12.19
N GLY A 463 24.73 3.49 -11.19
CA GLY A 463 24.88 4.93 -11.03
C GLY A 463 25.68 5.48 -12.20
N VAL A 464 25.07 6.35 -13.00
CA VAL A 464 25.79 7.19 -13.96
C VAL A 464 25.29 8.61 -13.82
N SER A 465 26.13 9.44 -13.18
CA SER A 465 26.08 10.90 -13.21
C SER A 465 26.73 11.41 -14.49
N SER A 466 26.23 12.52 -15.04
CA SER A 466 27.05 13.38 -15.91
C SER A 466 26.67 14.86 -15.76
N GLU A 467 27.20 15.49 -14.70
CA GLU A 467 27.74 16.86 -14.65
C GLU A 467 27.13 17.97 -15.55
N ARG A 468 25.80 18.06 -15.63
CA ARG A 468 25.09 19.31 -15.94
C ARG A 468 24.05 19.57 -14.85
N ARG A 469 23.90 20.82 -14.43
CA ARG A 469 22.88 21.20 -13.44
C ARG A 469 21.50 20.97 -14.04
N VAL A 470 20.90 19.81 -13.74
CA VAL A 470 19.50 19.45 -14.09
C VAL A 470 18.57 20.61 -13.75
N GLU A 471 18.79 21.27 -12.60
CA GLU A 471 18.07 22.45 -12.15
C GLU A 471 18.02 23.59 -13.18
N LEU A 472 19.14 23.95 -13.82
CA LEU A 472 19.17 25.04 -14.81
C LEU A 472 18.33 24.69 -16.05
N VAL A 473 18.38 23.43 -16.47
CA VAL A 473 17.55 22.97 -17.59
C VAL A 473 16.08 22.97 -17.20
N VAL A 474 15.75 22.51 -15.98
CA VAL A 474 14.39 22.54 -15.45
C VAL A 474 13.86 23.97 -15.39
N GLU A 475 14.66 24.95 -14.95
CA GLU A 475 14.28 26.37 -14.95
C GLU A 475 13.94 26.88 -16.35
N GLN A 476 14.77 26.55 -17.34
CA GLN A 476 14.53 26.92 -18.74
C GLN A 476 13.24 26.28 -19.26
N VAL A 477 13.08 24.98 -19.07
CA VAL A 477 11.91 24.23 -19.54
C VAL A 477 10.62 24.72 -18.85
N ALA A 478 10.64 24.97 -17.54
CA ALA A 478 9.51 25.51 -16.80
C ALA A 478 9.06 26.87 -17.34
N TRP A 479 10.02 27.77 -17.57
CA TRP A 479 9.75 29.10 -18.11
C TRP A 479 9.15 29.02 -19.52
N GLU A 480 9.68 28.15 -20.37
CA GLU A 480 9.18 27.95 -21.73
C GLU A 480 7.79 27.31 -21.76
N LEU A 481 7.55 26.27 -20.96
CA LEU A 481 6.23 25.64 -20.84
C LEU A 481 5.16 26.64 -20.43
N ARG A 482 5.45 27.48 -19.43
CA ARG A 482 4.56 28.56 -19.03
C ARG A 482 4.31 29.54 -20.18
N LYS A 483 5.37 29.99 -20.85
CA LYS A 483 5.25 30.94 -21.96
C LYS A 483 4.39 30.39 -23.09
N ILE A 484 4.57 29.12 -23.45
CA ILE A 484 3.79 28.45 -24.50
C ILE A 484 2.32 28.36 -24.08
N ARG A 485 2.04 27.91 -22.84
CA ARG A 485 0.68 27.85 -22.31
C ARG A 485 0.00 29.22 -22.31
N ASP A 486 0.68 30.24 -21.78
CA ASP A 486 0.14 31.60 -21.67
C ASP A 486 -0.09 32.24 -23.06
N ALA A 487 0.65 31.80 -24.09
CA ALA A 487 0.47 32.18 -25.48
C ALA A 487 -0.60 31.35 -26.23
N GLY A 488 -1.20 30.35 -25.60
CA GLY A 488 -2.14 29.42 -26.24
C GLY A 488 -1.49 28.48 -27.26
N GLY A 489 -0.18 28.24 -27.13
CA GLY A 489 0.57 27.31 -27.96
C GLY A 489 0.32 25.84 -27.60
N LYS A 490 1.06 24.94 -28.24
CA LYS A 490 0.85 23.50 -28.16
C LYS A 490 2.11 22.75 -27.71
N VAL A 491 1.99 22.07 -26.58
CA VAL A 491 2.97 21.14 -26.03
C VAL A 491 2.47 19.72 -26.20
N VAL A 492 3.34 18.85 -26.73
CA VAL A 492 3.09 17.41 -26.84
C VAL A 492 4.01 16.65 -25.89
N VAL A 493 3.49 15.70 -25.15
CA VAL A 493 4.29 14.83 -24.27
C VAL A 493 4.36 13.43 -24.86
N THR A 494 5.55 12.85 -24.92
CA THR A 494 5.76 11.43 -25.23
C THR A 494 6.28 10.72 -24.00
N ALA A 495 5.50 9.82 -23.40
CA ALA A 495 5.83 9.25 -22.09
C ALA A 495 5.85 7.71 -22.09
N GLY A 496 6.80 7.16 -21.34
CA GLY A 496 6.99 5.72 -21.16
C GLY A 496 6.58 5.27 -19.76
N PRO A 497 6.45 3.95 -19.53
CA PRO A 497 5.99 3.43 -18.24
C PRO A 497 6.94 3.76 -17.08
N VAL A 498 8.21 4.05 -17.36
CA VAL A 498 9.20 4.51 -16.37
C VAL A 498 8.76 5.80 -15.65
N VAL A 499 7.95 6.64 -16.29
CA VAL A 499 7.37 7.82 -15.63
C VAL A 499 6.53 7.42 -14.41
N ILE A 500 5.79 6.32 -14.52
CA ILE A 500 4.96 5.80 -13.42
C ILE A 500 5.85 5.12 -12.39
N HIS A 501 6.77 4.24 -12.82
CA HIS A 501 7.65 3.48 -11.91
C HIS A 501 8.56 4.34 -11.04
N THR A 502 8.86 5.57 -11.47
CA THR A 502 9.72 6.53 -10.73
C THR A 502 8.90 7.52 -9.88
N GLY A 503 7.58 7.33 -9.78
CA GLY A 503 6.69 8.21 -9.03
C GLY A 503 6.30 9.51 -9.76
N GLY A 504 6.73 9.71 -11.01
CA GLY A 504 6.43 10.91 -11.80
C GLY A 504 4.99 11.02 -12.31
N GLY A 505 4.15 9.98 -12.14
CA GLY A 505 2.77 9.95 -12.61
C GLY A 505 1.91 11.10 -12.09
N GLU A 506 1.99 11.41 -10.80
CA GLU A 506 1.22 12.51 -10.19
C GLU A 506 1.62 13.89 -10.75
N HIS A 507 2.92 14.07 -11.02
CA HIS A 507 3.45 15.31 -11.56
C HIS A 507 3.03 15.49 -13.03
N LEU A 508 3.06 14.42 -13.83
CA LEU A 508 2.57 14.46 -15.21
C LEU A 508 1.05 14.69 -15.27
N ALA A 509 0.27 14.03 -14.41
CA ALA A 509 -1.17 14.26 -14.29
C ALA A 509 -1.47 15.73 -13.93
N ARG A 510 -0.68 16.32 -13.03
CA ARG A 510 -0.77 17.75 -12.68
C ARG A 510 -0.46 18.67 -13.86
N LEU A 511 0.56 18.37 -14.67
CA LEU A 511 0.86 19.15 -15.88
C LEU A 511 -0.31 19.16 -16.88
N ILE A 512 -0.98 18.00 -17.05
CA ILE A 512 -2.17 17.88 -17.90
C ILE A 512 -3.32 18.72 -17.32
N ARG A 513 -3.61 18.55 -16.02
CA ARG A 513 -4.68 19.26 -15.32
C ARG A 513 -4.53 20.78 -15.35
N GLU A 514 -3.31 21.28 -15.21
CA GLU A 514 -3.00 22.72 -15.26
C GLU A 514 -2.82 23.28 -16.68
N GLY A 515 -3.11 22.47 -17.71
CA GLY A 515 -3.20 22.90 -19.09
C GLY A 515 -1.85 23.08 -19.79
N TYR A 516 -0.75 22.51 -19.27
CA TYR A 516 0.55 22.56 -19.92
C TYR A 516 0.73 21.52 -21.03
N VAL A 517 -0.19 20.55 -21.17
CA VAL A 517 -0.09 19.44 -22.13
C VAL A 517 -1.32 19.41 -23.02
N GLN A 518 -1.12 19.45 -24.34
CA GLN A 518 -2.19 19.48 -25.34
C GLN A 518 -2.34 18.17 -26.12
N ALA A 519 -1.35 17.26 -26.06
CA ALA A 519 -1.51 15.90 -26.54
C ALA A 519 -0.53 14.96 -25.82
N LEU A 520 -0.96 13.71 -25.59
CA LEU A 520 -0.14 12.65 -24.99
C LEU A 520 0.10 11.51 -25.98
N LEU A 521 1.35 11.14 -26.18
CA LEU A 521 1.75 10.04 -27.04
C LEU A 521 2.44 8.97 -26.19
N GLY A 522 2.01 7.72 -26.31
CA GLY A 522 2.60 6.62 -25.53
C GLY A 522 2.31 5.25 -26.14
N GLY A 523 2.54 4.21 -25.36
CA GLY A 523 2.16 2.84 -25.70
C GLY A 523 1.23 2.25 -24.64
N ASN A 524 0.82 0.99 -24.84
CA ASN A 524 -0.07 0.28 -23.93
C ASN A 524 0.39 0.34 -22.46
N ALA A 525 1.69 0.09 -22.23
CA ALA A 525 2.25 -0.06 -20.89
C ALA A 525 2.09 1.19 -19.99
N ILE A 526 2.32 2.41 -20.50
CA ILE A 526 2.18 3.62 -19.65
C ILE A 526 0.73 3.79 -19.18
N ALA A 527 -0.24 3.56 -20.07
CA ALA A 527 -1.65 3.68 -19.72
C ALA A 527 -2.05 2.62 -18.69
N VAL A 528 -1.64 1.36 -18.89
CA VAL A 528 -1.91 0.28 -17.94
C VAL A 528 -1.32 0.58 -16.57
N HIS A 529 -0.05 0.99 -16.48
CA HIS A 529 0.62 1.22 -15.20
C HIS A 529 0.13 2.47 -14.48
N ASP A 530 -0.24 3.53 -15.21
CA ASP A 530 -0.90 4.69 -14.61
C ASP A 530 -2.23 4.28 -13.95
N MET A 531 -3.03 3.51 -14.68
CA MET A 531 -4.33 3.03 -14.19
C MET A 531 -4.17 2.01 -13.06
N GLU A 532 -3.15 1.15 -13.09
CA GLU A 532 -2.76 0.25 -12.00
C GLU A 532 -2.39 1.01 -10.73
N GLN A 533 -1.54 2.04 -10.84
CA GLN A 533 -1.13 2.85 -9.69
C GLN A 533 -2.33 3.52 -9.03
N ASN A 534 -3.27 4.05 -9.82
CA ASN A 534 -4.42 4.79 -9.31
C ASN A 534 -5.57 3.90 -8.83
N MET A 535 -5.63 2.64 -9.27
CA MET A 535 -6.64 1.67 -8.84
C MET A 535 -6.16 0.81 -7.65
N MET A 536 -4.89 0.43 -7.63
CA MET A 536 -4.32 -0.55 -6.70
C MET A 536 -3.14 -0.03 -5.87
N GLY A 537 -2.57 1.13 -6.21
CA GLY A 537 -1.37 1.65 -5.53
C GLY A 537 -0.06 0.98 -5.96
N THR A 538 -0.07 0.11 -6.97
CA THR A 538 1.11 -0.62 -7.47
C THR A 538 1.44 -0.28 -8.92
N SER A 539 2.68 -0.54 -9.33
CA SER A 539 3.11 -0.47 -10.73
C SER A 539 4.03 -1.65 -11.07
N LEU A 540 3.62 -2.57 -11.95
CA LEU A 540 4.29 -3.86 -12.18
C LEU A 540 4.52 -4.67 -10.90
N GLY A 541 3.62 -4.54 -9.92
CA GLY A 541 3.85 -5.12 -8.61
C GLY A 541 5.02 -4.51 -7.86
N VAL A 542 5.30 -3.22 -8.01
CA VAL A 542 6.07 -2.44 -7.05
C VAL A 542 5.09 -1.58 -6.27
N ASP A 543 5.13 -1.62 -4.94
CA ASP A 543 4.37 -0.69 -4.12
C ASP A 543 5.01 0.69 -4.23
N MET A 544 4.28 1.64 -4.80
CA MET A 544 4.83 2.96 -5.14
C MET A 544 5.17 3.81 -3.91
N LYS A 545 4.62 3.50 -2.73
CA LYS A 545 4.96 4.19 -1.47
C LYS A 545 6.23 3.63 -0.86
N ARG A 546 6.40 2.30 -0.91
CA ARG A 546 7.55 1.62 -0.29
C ARG A 546 8.78 1.56 -1.21
N GLY A 547 8.59 1.67 -2.52
CA GLY A 547 9.65 1.48 -3.51
C GLY A 547 10.19 0.04 -3.55
N VAL A 548 9.45 -0.92 -2.97
CA VAL A 548 9.82 -2.35 -2.94
C VAL A 548 8.92 -3.17 -3.84
N ALA A 549 9.49 -4.20 -4.46
CA ALA A 549 8.74 -5.13 -5.29
C ALA A 549 7.79 -5.96 -4.42
N VAL A 550 6.50 -5.86 -4.72
CA VAL A 550 5.45 -6.80 -4.35
C VAL A 550 5.52 -7.98 -5.32
N ARG A 551 6.06 -9.11 -4.85
CA ARG A 551 6.00 -10.35 -5.62
C ARG A 551 4.55 -10.65 -5.92
N GLY A 552 4.17 -10.76 -7.20
CA GLY A 552 2.79 -11.07 -7.59
C GLY A 552 2.00 -10.00 -8.31
N GLY A 553 2.43 -8.74 -8.24
CA GLY A 553 1.63 -7.65 -8.82
C GLY A 553 1.55 -7.65 -10.35
N HIS A 554 2.09 -8.69 -11.02
CA HIS A 554 1.66 -9.00 -12.37
C HIS A 554 0.14 -9.24 -12.48
N ARG A 555 -0.53 -9.67 -11.40
CA ARG A 555 -2.00 -9.79 -11.37
C ARG A 555 -2.72 -8.45 -11.46
N HIS A 556 -2.19 -7.41 -10.81
CA HIS A 556 -2.86 -6.11 -10.70
C HIS A 556 -3.04 -5.46 -12.07
N HIS A 557 -1.99 -5.45 -12.89
CA HIS A 557 -2.09 -4.86 -14.23
C HIS A 557 -3.00 -5.68 -15.17
N LEU A 558 -3.05 -7.01 -15.03
CA LEU A 558 -3.99 -7.86 -15.78
C LEU A 558 -5.46 -7.58 -15.39
N LYS A 559 -5.73 -7.35 -14.10
CA LYS A 559 -7.05 -6.92 -13.61
C LYS A 559 -7.47 -5.58 -14.21
N VAL A 560 -6.55 -4.61 -14.28
CA VAL A 560 -6.77 -3.31 -14.94
C VAL A 560 -7.07 -3.49 -16.43
N ILE A 561 -6.24 -4.25 -17.15
CA ILE A 561 -6.45 -4.54 -18.57
C ILE A 561 -7.83 -5.15 -18.80
N ASN A 562 -8.19 -6.18 -18.03
CA ASN A 562 -9.48 -6.85 -18.16
C ASN A 562 -10.66 -5.90 -17.86
N THR A 563 -10.53 -5.05 -16.84
CA THR A 563 -11.54 -4.06 -16.45
C THR A 563 -11.78 -3.04 -17.57
N VAL A 564 -10.71 -2.45 -18.13
CA VAL A 564 -10.84 -1.49 -19.22
C VAL A 564 -11.42 -2.15 -20.49
N ARG A 565 -11.03 -3.39 -20.79
CA ARG A 565 -11.61 -4.16 -21.91
C ARG A 565 -13.10 -4.44 -21.72
N ARG A 566 -13.54 -4.70 -20.49
CA ARG A 566 -14.96 -4.87 -20.15
C ARG A 566 -15.77 -3.60 -20.41
N HIS A 567 -15.24 -2.44 -20.00
CA HIS A 567 -15.86 -1.14 -20.27
C HIS A 567 -15.71 -0.68 -21.73
N GLY A 568 -14.80 -1.30 -22.50
CA GLY A 568 -14.60 -1.08 -23.93
C GLY A 568 -13.71 0.11 -24.30
N SER A 569 -13.37 0.99 -23.36
CA SER A 569 -12.34 2.04 -23.52
C SER A 569 -11.92 2.63 -22.18
N ILE A 570 -10.77 3.31 -22.16
CA ILE A 570 -10.31 4.11 -21.01
C ILE A 570 -11.36 5.17 -20.64
N ALA A 571 -11.92 5.87 -21.63
CA ALA A 571 -12.91 6.93 -21.40
C ALA A 571 -14.20 6.40 -20.76
N ALA A 572 -14.67 5.22 -21.19
CA ALA A 572 -15.84 4.56 -20.61
C ALA A 572 -15.57 4.14 -19.15
N ALA A 573 -14.40 3.55 -18.87
CA ALA A 573 -14.04 3.14 -17.51
C ALA A 573 -13.90 4.34 -16.55
N VAL A 574 -13.33 5.46 -17.01
CA VAL A 574 -13.28 6.72 -16.25
C VAL A 574 -14.69 7.26 -16.00
N SER A 575 -15.56 7.23 -17.01
CA SER A 575 -16.95 7.71 -16.89
C SER A 575 -17.79 6.84 -15.95
N ALA A 576 -17.49 5.55 -15.86
CA ALA A 576 -18.11 4.61 -14.92
C ALA A 576 -17.61 4.79 -13.47
N GLY A 577 -16.56 5.60 -13.24
CA GLY A 577 -16.02 5.88 -11.91
C GLY A 577 -15.02 4.84 -11.40
N GLU A 578 -14.52 3.95 -12.26
CA GLU A 578 -13.50 2.94 -11.91
C GLU A 578 -12.16 3.59 -11.54
N PHE A 579 -11.81 4.67 -12.22
CA PHE A 579 -10.56 5.41 -12.04
C PHE A 579 -10.86 6.85 -11.62
N LYS A 580 -10.26 7.29 -10.51
CA LYS A 580 -10.52 8.61 -9.89
C LYS A 580 -9.36 9.61 -10.01
N GLY A 581 -8.24 9.18 -10.57
CA GLY A 581 -7.01 9.97 -10.71
C GLY A 581 -6.05 9.32 -11.71
N GLY A 582 -4.95 10.02 -11.99
CA GLY A 582 -3.89 9.55 -12.90
C GLY A 582 -3.80 10.32 -14.21
N VAL A 583 -2.74 10.03 -14.97
CA VAL A 583 -2.42 10.63 -16.27
C VAL A 583 -3.58 10.41 -17.27
N MET A 584 -4.07 9.18 -17.39
CA MET A 584 -5.14 8.83 -18.33
C MET A 584 -6.49 9.43 -17.90
N TYR A 585 -6.76 9.48 -16.58
CA TYR A 585 -7.93 10.14 -16.03
C TYR A 585 -7.95 11.65 -16.37
N GLU A 586 -6.83 12.35 -16.14
CA GLU A 586 -6.73 13.78 -16.46
C GLU A 586 -6.83 14.03 -17.96
N CYS A 587 -6.28 13.14 -18.81
CA CYS A 587 -6.46 13.25 -20.26
C CYS A 587 -7.94 13.20 -20.66
N VAL A 588 -8.70 12.25 -20.10
CA VAL A 588 -10.15 12.14 -20.37
C VAL A 588 -10.91 13.36 -19.83
N ARG A 589 -10.63 13.80 -18.59
CA ARG A 589 -11.35 14.91 -17.95
C ARG A 589 -11.07 16.26 -18.59
N ALA A 590 -9.82 16.50 -18.98
CA ALA A 590 -9.39 17.74 -19.63
C ALA A 590 -9.60 17.72 -21.16
N ASN A 591 -10.14 16.62 -21.73
CA ASN A 591 -10.25 16.40 -23.18
C ASN A 591 -8.91 16.55 -23.92
N VAL A 592 -7.81 16.12 -23.30
CA VAL A 592 -6.50 16.08 -23.93
C VAL A 592 -6.41 14.81 -24.79
N PRO A 593 -6.24 14.93 -26.11
CA PRO A 593 -6.15 13.78 -26.99
C PRO A 593 -4.89 12.97 -26.70
N PHE A 594 -5.03 11.65 -26.71
CA PHE A 594 -3.91 10.72 -26.59
C PHE A 594 -3.91 9.68 -27.71
N SER A 595 -2.73 9.15 -28.05
CA SER A 595 -2.58 8.01 -28.96
C SER A 595 -1.62 6.98 -28.36
N LEU A 596 -2.11 5.75 -28.24
CA LEU A 596 -1.37 4.60 -27.69
C LEU A 596 -0.95 3.70 -28.84
N ALA A 597 0.31 3.81 -29.26
CA ALA A 597 0.86 2.97 -30.32
C ALA A 597 1.18 1.57 -29.78
N GLY A 598 0.68 0.55 -30.47
CA GLY A 598 0.91 -0.85 -30.12
C GLY A 598 2.37 -1.28 -30.25
N SER A 599 2.70 -2.38 -29.59
CA SER A 599 4.01 -3.01 -29.59
C SER A 599 3.89 -4.52 -29.48
N ILE A 600 4.93 -5.24 -29.90
CA ILE A 600 4.97 -6.71 -29.85
C ILE A 600 4.96 -7.27 -28.42
N ARG A 601 5.23 -6.43 -27.41
CA ARG A 601 5.27 -6.80 -26.00
C ARG A 601 3.94 -6.56 -25.25
N ASP A 602 2.91 -6.06 -25.92
CA ASP A 602 1.72 -5.58 -25.22
C ASP A 602 0.84 -6.71 -24.67
N ASP A 603 0.52 -6.61 -23.38
CA ASP A 603 -0.47 -7.44 -22.69
C ASP A 603 -1.87 -6.84 -22.84
N GLY A 604 -2.87 -7.70 -23.12
CA GLY A 604 -4.23 -7.29 -23.50
C GLY A 604 -4.43 -7.32 -25.01
N PRO A 605 -4.20 -6.21 -25.74
CA PRO A 605 -3.94 -4.84 -25.26
C PRO A 605 -5.22 -4.15 -24.73
N LEU A 606 -5.08 -2.92 -24.22
CA LEU A 606 -6.23 -2.03 -23.98
C LEU A 606 -6.98 -1.77 -25.30
N PRO A 607 -8.31 -1.56 -25.26
CA PRO A 607 -9.10 -1.26 -26.47
C PRO A 607 -8.62 -0.02 -27.23
N ASP A 608 -8.09 0.97 -26.50
CA ASP A 608 -7.57 2.24 -27.04
C ASP A 608 -6.21 2.10 -27.73
N THR A 609 -5.53 0.96 -27.59
CA THR A 609 -4.20 0.74 -28.19
C THR A 609 -4.31 0.42 -29.69
N GLN A 610 -3.68 1.25 -30.52
CA GLN A 610 -3.64 1.09 -31.97
C GLN A 610 -2.60 0.05 -32.38
N MET A 611 -3.06 -1.16 -32.71
CA MET A 611 -2.19 -2.26 -33.13
C MET A 611 -1.80 -2.20 -34.62
N ASP A 612 -2.50 -1.42 -35.43
CA ASP A 612 -2.07 -1.10 -36.79
C ASP A 612 -1.05 0.03 -36.76
N LEU A 613 0.23 -0.32 -36.84
CA LEU A 613 1.33 0.64 -36.70
C LEU A 613 1.36 1.71 -37.80
N ILE A 614 0.75 1.46 -38.96
CA ILE A 614 0.63 2.47 -40.01
C ILE A 614 -0.33 3.57 -39.54
N LYS A 615 -1.50 3.17 -39.02
CA LYS A 615 -2.46 4.11 -38.42
C LYS A 615 -1.90 4.79 -37.19
N ALA A 616 -1.16 4.09 -36.34
CA ALA A 616 -0.52 4.68 -35.16
C ALA A 616 0.45 5.81 -35.55
N GLN A 617 1.25 5.63 -36.61
CA GLN A 617 2.12 6.68 -37.13
C GLN A 617 1.33 7.86 -37.71
N GLU A 618 0.24 7.60 -38.44
CA GLU A 618 -0.64 8.65 -38.96
C GLU A 618 -1.28 9.48 -37.83
N GLU A 619 -1.75 8.83 -36.77
CA GLU A 619 -2.33 9.45 -35.58
C GLU A 619 -1.28 10.30 -34.84
N TYR A 620 -0.08 9.75 -34.61
CA TYR A 620 1.03 10.48 -34.02
C TYR A 620 1.36 11.73 -34.85
N ALA A 621 1.55 11.58 -36.16
CA ALA A 621 1.85 12.70 -37.05
C ALA A 621 0.75 13.76 -37.02
N LYS A 622 -0.53 13.36 -36.95
CA LYS A 622 -1.67 14.29 -36.79
C LYS A 622 -1.60 15.06 -35.47
N LEU A 623 -1.33 14.38 -34.37
CA LEU A 623 -1.24 15.01 -33.04
C LEU A 623 0.00 15.89 -32.89
N LEU A 624 1.07 15.64 -33.65
CA LEU A 624 2.29 16.46 -33.66
C LEU A 624 2.15 17.78 -34.46
N LYS A 625 1.17 17.90 -35.35
CA LYS A 625 0.98 19.12 -36.16
C LYS A 625 0.81 20.35 -35.27
N GLY A 626 1.62 21.38 -35.54
CA GLY A 626 1.58 22.66 -34.83
C GLY A 626 2.12 22.61 -33.41
N ALA A 627 2.91 21.59 -33.04
CA ALA A 627 3.60 21.57 -31.75
C ALA A 627 4.69 22.64 -31.68
N ASP A 628 4.71 23.43 -30.62
CA ASP A 628 5.78 24.40 -30.30
C ASP A 628 6.90 23.72 -29.49
N MET A 629 6.53 22.74 -28.67
CA MET A 629 7.44 21.97 -27.84
C MET A 629 7.00 20.51 -27.71
N ILE A 630 7.98 19.60 -27.69
CA ILE A 630 7.80 18.18 -27.40
C ILE A 630 8.64 17.79 -26.19
N LEU A 631 7.98 17.26 -25.17
CA LEU A 631 8.60 16.75 -23.96
C LEU A 631 8.66 15.21 -24.03
N MET A 632 9.86 14.67 -24.15
CA MET A 632 10.12 13.24 -24.30
C MET A 632 10.61 12.64 -22.98
N LEU A 633 9.76 11.82 -22.35
CA LEU A 633 9.93 11.31 -20.99
C LEU A 633 10.14 9.80 -21.01
N SER A 634 11.41 9.38 -20.93
CA SER A 634 11.87 7.98 -20.79
C SER A 634 11.13 6.96 -21.66
N SER A 635 10.98 7.29 -22.95
CA SER A 635 10.20 6.51 -23.91
C SER A 635 10.93 6.24 -25.22
N MET A 636 12.19 5.76 -25.13
CA MET A 636 13.13 5.54 -26.24
C MET A 636 12.49 5.27 -27.62
N LEU A 637 11.68 4.23 -27.77
CA LEU A 637 11.06 3.86 -29.05
C LEU A 637 10.11 4.96 -29.57
N HIS A 638 9.23 5.47 -28.71
CA HIS A 638 8.26 6.50 -29.04
C HIS A 638 8.95 7.85 -29.29
N SER A 639 9.91 8.23 -28.44
CA SER A 639 10.71 9.45 -28.61
C SER A 639 11.43 9.48 -29.96
N ILE A 640 12.04 8.36 -30.38
CA ILE A 640 12.71 8.26 -31.68
C ILE A 640 11.70 8.35 -32.83
N GLY A 641 10.56 7.66 -32.72
CA GLY A 641 9.50 7.76 -33.72
C GLY A 641 8.99 9.19 -33.90
N VAL A 642 8.75 9.88 -32.79
CA VAL A 642 8.27 11.26 -32.75
C VAL A 642 9.32 12.23 -33.31
N GLY A 643 10.60 12.06 -32.93
CA GLY A 643 11.69 12.86 -33.48
C GLY A 643 11.77 12.76 -35.01
N ASN A 644 11.51 11.59 -35.60
CA ASN A 644 11.51 11.41 -37.06
C ASN A 644 10.34 12.10 -37.77
N MET A 645 9.22 12.30 -37.08
CA MET A 645 8.00 12.92 -37.61
C MET A 645 7.96 14.44 -37.37
N THR A 646 8.93 14.98 -36.65
CA THR A 646 8.94 16.37 -36.19
C THR A 646 9.80 17.24 -37.12
N PRO A 647 9.28 18.36 -37.64
CA PRO A 647 10.08 19.31 -38.42
C PRO A 647 11.03 20.12 -37.53
N ALA A 648 12.06 20.72 -38.13
CA ALA A 648 12.89 21.72 -37.44
C ALA A 648 12.05 22.96 -37.04
N GLY A 649 12.46 23.67 -35.98
CA GLY A 649 11.70 24.79 -35.41
C GLY A 649 10.85 24.41 -34.19
N VAL A 650 10.73 23.10 -33.90
CA VAL A 650 10.02 22.58 -32.72
C VAL A 650 11.04 22.29 -31.62
N LYS A 651 10.81 22.84 -30.43
CA LYS A 651 11.68 22.60 -29.29
C LYS A 651 11.52 21.18 -28.78
N MET A 652 12.62 20.46 -28.58
CA MET A 652 12.58 19.09 -28.08
C MET A 652 13.35 18.98 -26.77
N VAL A 653 12.69 18.47 -25.74
CA VAL A 653 13.30 18.21 -24.43
C VAL A 653 13.28 16.71 -24.20
N CYS A 654 14.45 16.09 -24.16
CA CYS A 654 14.59 14.65 -23.95
C CYS A 654 15.14 14.36 -22.56
N VAL A 655 14.39 13.59 -21.77
CA VAL A 655 14.75 13.16 -20.42
C VAL A 655 14.76 11.64 -20.40
N ASP A 656 15.92 11.04 -20.13
CA ASP A 656 16.08 9.60 -19.98
C ASP A 656 17.28 9.31 -19.07
N ILE A 657 17.20 8.28 -18.22
CA ILE A 657 18.33 7.89 -17.37
C ILE A 657 19.47 7.27 -18.20
N ASN A 658 19.16 6.73 -19.38
CA ASN A 658 20.14 6.15 -20.28
C ASN A 658 20.70 7.23 -21.23
N PRO A 659 21.99 7.60 -21.10
CA PRO A 659 22.59 8.63 -21.94
C PRO A 659 22.56 8.28 -23.43
N ALA A 660 22.57 6.99 -23.80
CA ALA A 660 22.53 6.58 -25.19
C ALA A 660 21.24 6.98 -25.90
N VAL A 661 20.11 7.03 -25.18
CA VAL A 661 18.82 7.48 -25.72
C VAL A 661 18.86 8.98 -25.97
N VAL A 662 19.33 9.73 -24.99
CA VAL A 662 19.45 11.20 -25.04
C VAL A 662 20.38 11.63 -26.17
N THR A 663 21.54 11.00 -26.30
CA THR A 663 22.50 11.27 -27.38
C THR A 663 21.90 10.97 -28.75
N LYS A 664 21.22 9.83 -28.92
CA LYS A 664 20.58 9.47 -30.20
C LYS A 664 19.53 10.46 -30.67
N LEU A 665 18.83 11.11 -29.75
CA LEU A 665 17.81 12.10 -30.07
C LEU A 665 18.43 13.48 -30.33
N SER A 666 19.48 13.83 -29.58
CA SER A 666 20.23 15.07 -29.78
C SER A 666 21.01 15.08 -31.11
N ASP A 667 21.49 13.92 -31.55
CA ASP A 667 22.26 13.77 -32.80
C ASP A 667 21.40 13.84 -34.08
N ARG A 668 20.06 13.82 -33.98
CA ARG A 668 19.15 13.87 -35.15
C ARG A 668 18.89 15.27 -35.69
N GLY A 669 19.79 16.22 -35.43
CA GLY A 669 19.95 17.43 -36.26
C GLY A 669 19.07 18.62 -35.90
N SER A 670 18.40 18.63 -34.75
CA SER A 670 17.73 19.82 -34.24
C SER A 670 18.70 20.68 -33.43
N ILE A 671 19.01 21.89 -33.92
CA ILE A 671 19.75 22.92 -33.17
C ILE A 671 19.00 23.30 -31.85
N GLU A 672 17.74 22.87 -31.71
CA GLU A 672 16.78 23.21 -30.67
C GLU A 672 16.45 22.05 -29.70
N SER A 673 17.28 20.99 -29.65
CA SER A 673 17.09 19.89 -28.69
C SER A 673 17.90 20.08 -27.40
N VAL A 674 17.26 19.90 -26.26
CA VAL A 674 17.87 19.84 -24.93
C VAL A 674 17.77 18.42 -24.38
N GLY A 675 18.91 17.80 -24.07
CA GLY A 675 18.99 16.47 -23.47
C GLY A 675 19.35 16.53 -21.99
N VAL A 676 18.63 15.78 -21.16
CA VAL A 676 18.87 15.64 -19.72
C VAL A 676 18.98 14.16 -19.35
N VAL A 677 20.13 13.78 -18.79
CA VAL A 677 20.37 12.43 -18.31
C VAL A 677 20.08 12.40 -16.81
N THR A 678 18.87 11.99 -16.42
CA THR A 678 18.43 11.96 -15.02
C THR A 678 17.22 11.06 -14.83
N ASP A 679 16.84 10.84 -13.57
CA ASP A 679 15.58 10.19 -13.22
C ASP A 679 14.39 11.07 -13.65
N VAL A 680 13.45 10.48 -14.38
CA VAL A 680 12.33 11.24 -14.98
C VAL A 680 11.30 11.69 -13.95
N GLY A 681 11.11 10.93 -12.87
CA GLY A 681 10.26 11.32 -11.74
C GLY A 681 10.84 12.53 -11.02
N LEU A 682 12.15 12.52 -10.73
CA LEU A 682 12.88 13.66 -10.17
C LEU A 682 12.77 14.90 -11.07
N PHE A 683 12.99 14.74 -12.37
CA PHE A 683 12.85 15.83 -13.34
C PHE A 683 11.45 16.46 -13.28
N LEU A 684 10.39 15.65 -13.30
CA LEU A 684 9.01 16.13 -13.22
C LEU A 684 8.69 16.79 -11.89
N SER A 685 9.23 16.27 -10.79
CA SER A 685 9.06 16.86 -9.44
C SER A 685 9.65 18.27 -9.38
N LEU A 686 10.90 18.42 -9.81
CA LEU A 686 11.57 19.73 -9.89
C LEU A 686 10.85 20.67 -10.85
N LEU A 687 10.32 20.16 -11.96
CA LEU A 687 9.58 20.95 -12.95
C LEU A 687 8.30 21.55 -12.35
N ILE A 688 7.52 20.75 -11.62
CA ILE A 688 6.31 21.23 -10.92
C ILE A 688 6.68 22.26 -9.85
N GLN A 689 7.67 21.99 -9.00
CA GLN A 689 8.13 22.94 -7.98
C GLN A 689 8.57 24.27 -8.60
N GLN A 690 9.20 24.23 -9.77
CA GLN A 690 9.64 25.43 -10.46
C GLN A 690 8.48 26.18 -11.13
N LEU A 691 7.50 25.49 -11.70
CA LEU A 691 6.28 26.10 -12.22
C LEU A 691 5.49 26.80 -11.11
N ASP A 692 5.42 26.22 -9.90
CA ASP A 692 4.76 26.82 -8.73
C ASP A 692 5.42 28.14 -8.30
N LYS A 693 6.76 28.21 -8.35
CA LYS A 693 7.49 29.46 -8.11
C LYS A 693 7.19 30.53 -9.16
N LEU A 694 6.94 30.14 -10.41
CA LEU A 694 6.66 31.07 -11.50
C LEU A 694 5.21 31.60 -11.45
N THR A 695 4.25 30.78 -11.02
CA THR A 695 2.82 31.14 -10.95
C THR A 695 2.42 31.83 -9.65
N SER A 696 3.19 31.68 -8.58
CA SER A 696 2.97 32.39 -7.33
C SER A 696 3.44 33.85 -7.41
N PRO A 697 2.58 34.86 -7.14
CA PRO A 697 3.04 36.25 -7.10
C PRO A 697 4.10 36.43 -6.01
N TYR A 698 5.15 37.18 -6.34
CA TYR A 698 6.23 37.54 -5.42
C TYR A 698 5.65 38.18 -4.15
N ARG A 699 5.66 37.46 -3.02
CA ARG A 699 5.39 38.07 -1.71
C ARG A 699 6.61 38.92 -1.37
N ALA A 700 6.56 40.21 -1.70
CA ALA A 700 7.49 41.16 -1.15
C ALA A 700 7.38 41.07 0.38
N VAL A 701 8.46 40.63 1.04
CA VAL A 701 8.61 40.81 2.48
C VAL A 701 8.71 42.32 2.69
N VAL A 702 7.57 42.94 3.01
CA VAL A 702 7.56 44.31 3.51
C VAL A 702 8.14 44.22 4.91
N GLY A 703 9.37 44.70 5.05
CA GLY A 703 10.11 44.77 6.32
C GLY A 703 9.54 45.78 7.29
#